data_AF-A0A2S4Q0H2-F1
#
_entry.id   AF-A0A2S4Q0H2-F1
#
_cell.length_a   1.000
_cell.length_b   1.000
_cell.length_c   1.000
_cell.angle_alpha   90.00
_cell.angle_beta   90.00
_cell.angle_gamma   90.00
#
_symmetry.space_group_name_H-M   'P 1'
#
loop_
_entity.id
_entity.type
_entity.pdbx_description
1 polymer ?
#
loop_
_entity_poly.entity_id
_entity_poly.type
_entity_poly.pdbx_seq_one_letter_code
_entity_poly.pdbx_strand_id
1 'polypeptide(L)'
;MTQHLSLLILTFNCAKALLDVNSFSSRVLLPLKLFEPPDLIVLSLQEVAPTSYAFIGGSFLTPYIRRFHDAIANYPVYQDLRNDTSKYVPVVTSNTGTTCLIVYAKDPSAVKDIETAGVGTGYWNMGSKGAAGARLRFNNMELTFAALHLSAMEWNLNKRNKDWEKIVKGLIFSPSITNKIGEDIPLLSSVPKNASIYKASSHLFIAGDLNYRTSQISPTLQDYLTAFPQPNMSLSDEHHFLNLLKSDQLNQARRAGQTCHGLSEANITFPPTYKYKIIKDDVSDPNNKTGIWDWAPHRWPSWCDRILYMDLPKWLTSKYPDAQIKTIRYESLPLLPNSDHQPVALALEIPMVQIPEPDYDEELDDPRIMSPFEIDISSKNRRAKAERLELLSGLILLLTTTIEGGCILAAFVSAVALGLLIKFKVLGMNKLKCTWRTAFVMPQPFIYINGWPGSGKHTTAKALEQRLSGKARVVHNHLHIDLAGAILPRTSPGYYELRQQLRDVFFQTLAAASETFEYIYIFTDSQTNDPVGRGVTSHFAQAASDRGCAFIPVVLICEEEENLRRLRSQERLDLAQGGKGLLLDTDLLKGFRGQGEILKWPCKELLVIDVTHICVNEVVEKIIKHLERMNGCVSRLNDMTLKMITI
;
A
#
# COMPACT_ATOMS: atom_id res chain seq x y z
N MET A 1 21.80 11.18 -35.32
CA MET A 1 20.39 10.86 -35.03
C MET A 1 20.29 10.66 -33.53
N THR A 2 19.43 11.41 -32.85
CA THR A 2 19.05 11.11 -31.46
C THR A 2 18.39 9.74 -31.43
N GLN A 3 18.81 8.86 -30.52
CA GLN A 3 18.09 7.61 -30.28
C GLN A 3 16.78 7.92 -29.57
N HIS A 4 15.72 7.18 -29.90
CA HIS A 4 14.39 7.34 -29.32
C HIS A 4 13.93 6.01 -28.73
N LEU A 5 13.29 6.06 -27.58
CA LEU A 5 12.53 4.97 -26.99
C LEU A 5 11.15 4.92 -27.65
N SER A 6 10.82 3.79 -28.26
CA SER A 6 9.47 3.50 -28.77
C SER A 6 8.63 2.87 -27.66
N LEU A 7 7.57 3.54 -27.23
CA LEU A 7 6.75 3.15 -26.09
C LEU A 7 5.28 2.97 -26.51
N LEU A 8 4.71 1.80 -26.22
CA LEU A 8 3.28 1.54 -26.35
C LEU A 8 2.64 1.43 -24.96
N ILE A 9 1.67 2.29 -24.67
CA ILE A 9 0.84 2.20 -23.45
C ILE A 9 -0.58 1.85 -23.86
N LEU A 10 -1.15 0.83 -23.23
CA LEU A 10 -2.53 0.41 -23.43
C LEU A 10 -3.26 0.39 -22.09
N THR A 11 -4.47 0.96 -22.04
CA THR A 11 -5.37 0.82 -20.90
C THR A 11 -6.62 0.05 -21.27
N PHE A 12 -7.09 -0.83 -20.38
CA PHE A 12 -8.29 -1.62 -20.61
C PHE A 12 -8.97 -2.03 -19.29
N ASN A 13 -10.23 -1.62 -19.15
CA ASN A 13 -11.12 -2.19 -18.15
C ASN A 13 -11.63 -3.56 -18.63
N CYS A 14 -11.19 -4.61 -17.95
CA CYS A 14 -11.39 -6.01 -18.32
C CYS A 14 -12.76 -6.57 -17.88
N ALA A 15 -13.59 -5.76 -17.22
CA ALA A 15 -14.93 -6.14 -16.76
C ALA A 15 -14.98 -7.46 -15.96
N LYS A 16 -13.91 -7.77 -15.22
CA LYS A 16 -13.73 -8.99 -14.39
C LYS A 16 -13.76 -10.29 -15.21
N ALA A 17 -13.59 -10.22 -16.53
CA ALA A 17 -13.71 -11.36 -17.43
C ALA A 17 -12.34 -11.95 -17.81
N LEU A 18 -12.35 -13.22 -18.21
CA LEU A 18 -11.18 -13.82 -18.86
C LEU A 18 -11.01 -13.21 -20.25
N LEU A 19 -9.78 -12.82 -20.56
CA LEU A 19 -9.42 -12.28 -21.86
C LEU A 19 -9.49 -13.36 -22.95
N ASP A 20 -10.16 -13.08 -24.06
CA ASP A 20 -9.97 -13.89 -25.26
C ASP A 20 -8.65 -13.50 -25.94
N VAL A 21 -7.66 -14.39 -25.82
CA VAL A 21 -6.28 -14.20 -26.28
C VAL A 21 -6.24 -13.89 -27.78
N ASN A 22 -7.01 -14.61 -28.58
CA ASN A 22 -6.99 -14.47 -30.03
C ASN A 22 -7.63 -13.15 -30.47
N SER A 23 -8.79 -12.80 -29.91
CA SER A 23 -9.43 -11.50 -30.18
C SER A 23 -8.56 -10.33 -29.74
N PHE A 24 -7.91 -10.40 -28.57
CA PHE A 24 -7.02 -9.32 -28.14
C PHE A 24 -5.82 -9.17 -29.08
N SER A 25 -5.13 -10.26 -29.41
CA SER A 25 -3.94 -10.21 -30.28
C SER A 25 -4.28 -9.68 -31.69
N SER A 26 -5.36 -10.20 -32.29
CA SER A 26 -5.73 -9.89 -33.68
C SER A 26 -6.54 -8.60 -33.86
N ARG A 27 -7.31 -8.16 -32.85
CA ARG A 27 -8.21 -6.99 -32.97
C ARG A 27 -7.77 -5.78 -32.17
N VAL A 28 -6.96 -5.96 -31.13
CA VAL A 28 -6.48 -4.84 -30.30
C VAL A 28 -5.07 -4.49 -30.71
N LEU A 29 -4.16 -5.47 -30.74
CA LEU A 29 -2.76 -5.19 -30.96
C LEU A 29 -2.40 -5.05 -32.45
N LEU A 30 -2.89 -5.93 -33.33
CA LEU A 30 -2.58 -5.90 -34.76
C LEU A 30 -2.99 -4.58 -35.47
N PRO A 31 -4.17 -3.97 -35.18
CA PRO A 31 -4.58 -2.72 -35.84
C PRO A 31 -3.72 -1.49 -35.52
N LEU A 32 -2.88 -1.55 -34.47
CA LEU A 32 -1.95 -0.47 -34.13
C LEU A 32 -0.93 -0.24 -35.26
N LYS A 33 -0.61 -1.26 -36.07
CA LYS A 33 0.25 -1.19 -37.27
C LYS A 33 1.45 -0.25 -37.10
N LEU A 34 2.14 -0.34 -35.97
CA LEU A 34 3.32 0.48 -35.71
C LEU A 34 4.41 0.12 -36.71
N PHE A 35 5.06 1.13 -37.30
CA PHE A 35 6.12 0.94 -38.30
C PHE A 35 7.31 0.16 -37.74
N GLU A 36 7.61 0.36 -36.46
CA GLU A 36 8.66 -0.36 -35.73
C GLU A 36 8.09 -0.96 -34.43
N PRO A 37 8.57 -2.14 -34.00
CA PRO A 37 8.17 -2.73 -32.73
C PRO A 37 8.56 -1.81 -31.57
N PRO A 38 7.67 -1.60 -30.58
CA PRO A 38 8.00 -0.83 -29.39
C PRO A 38 9.11 -1.50 -28.57
N ASP A 39 9.95 -0.70 -27.93
CA ASP A 39 10.93 -1.21 -26.98
C ASP A 39 10.24 -1.70 -25.70
N LEU A 40 9.18 -0.98 -25.29
CA LEU A 40 8.37 -1.27 -24.11
C LEU A 40 6.87 -1.29 -24.44
N ILE A 41 6.17 -2.29 -23.92
CA ILE A 41 4.70 -2.35 -23.92
C ILE A 41 4.21 -2.29 -22.47
N VAL A 42 3.36 -1.32 -22.17
CA VAL A 42 2.81 -1.10 -20.82
C VAL A 42 1.31 -1.32 -20.86
N LEU A 43 0.81 -2.26 -20.06
CA LEU A 43 -0.61 -2.53 -19.88
C LEU A 43 -1.09 -1.98 -18.54
N SER A 44 -2.05 -1.07 -18.58
CA SER A 44 -2.82 -0.60 -17.43
C SER A 44 -4.20 -1.27 -17.44
N LEU A 45 -4.43 -2.21 -16.54
CA LEU A 45 -5.62 -3.05 -16.53
C LEU A 45 -6.47 -2.75 -15.29
N GLN A 46 -7.77 -2.61 -15.48
CA GLN A 46 -8.74 -2.41 -14.40
C GLN A 46 -9.76 -3.53 -14.41
N GLU A 47 -10.30 -3.85 -13.24
CA GLU A 47 -11.22 -4.99 -13.09
C GLU A 47 -10.65 -6.28 -13.72
N VAL A 48 -9.35 -6.51 -13.53
CA VAL A 48 -8.62 -7.61 -14.20
C VAL A 48 -9.20 -8.99 -13.90
N ALA A 49 -9.84 -9.15 -12.73
CA ALA A 49 -10.46 -10.38 -12.26
C ALA A 49 -11.64 -10.04 -11.32
N PRO A 50 -12.51 -11.02 -10.99
CA PRO A 50 -13.49 -10.88 -9.92
C PRO A 50 -12.83 -10.36 -8.64
N THR A 51 -13.54 -9.50 -7.91
CA THR A 51 -12.99 -8.83 -6.71
C THR A 51 -12.47 -9.83 -5.68
N SER A 52 -13.14 -10.97 -5.50
CA SER A 52 -12.69 -12.05 -4.62
C SER A 52 -11.30 -12.54 -5.00
N TYR A 53 -11.09 -12.83 -6.28
CA TYR A 53 -9.82 -13.37 -6.80
C TYR A 53 -8.72 -12.32 -6.79
N ALA A 54 -9.04 -11.08 -7.17
CA ALA A 54 -8.09 -9.98 -7.18
C ALA A 54 -7.59 -9.62 -5.77
N PHE A 55 -8.45 -9.72 -4.75
CA PHE A 55 -8.10 -9.47 -3.36
C PHE A 55 -7.36 -10.63 -2.68
N ILE A 56 -7.68 -11.88 -3.04
CA ILE A 56 -6.92 -13.05 -2.56
C ILE A 56 -5.54 -13.09 -3.24
N GLY A 57 -5.47 -12.74 -4.52
CA GLY A 57 -4.24 -12.77 -5.31
C GLY A 57 -3.72 -14.18 -5.58
N GLY A 58 -2.43 -14.27 -5.87
CA GLY A 58 -1.74 -15.55 -6.13
C GLY A 58 -2.38 -16.36 -7.25
N SER A 59 -2.61 -17.66 -7.00
CA SER A 59 -3.15 -18.61 -7.98
C SER A 59 -4.54 -18.27 -8.49
N PHE A 60 -5.33 -17.46 -7.76
CA PHE A 60 -6.65 -17.01 -8.23
C PHE A 60 -6.55 -15.93 -9.31
N LEU A 61 -5.48 -15.13 -9.28
CA LEU A 61 -5.26 -14.06 -10.24
C LEU A 61 -4.47 -14.53 -11.47
N THR A 62 -3.61 -15.55 -11.31
CA THR A 62 -2.77 -16.10 -12.39
C THR A 62 -3.52 -16.40 -13.70
N PRO A 63 -4.72 -17.02 -13.71
CA PRO A 63 -5.41 -17.34 -14.96
C PRO A 63 -5.81 -16.11 -15.79
N TYR A 64 -6.03 -14.97 -15.13
CA TYR A 64 -6.41 -13.71 -15.79
C TYR A 64 -5.17 -13.03 -16.38
N ILE A 65 -4.10 -12.92 -15.60
CA ILE A 65 -2.86 -12.27 -16.02
C ILE A 65 -2.15 -13.07 -17.12
N ARG A 66 -2.12 -14.41 -17.01
CA ARG A 66 -1.46 -15.28 -17.99
C ARG A 66 -2.00 -15.09 -19.41
N ARG A 67 -3.31 -14.83 -19.56
CA ARG A 67 -3.91 -14.60 -20.88
C ARG A 67 -3.38 -13.33 -21.55
N PHE A 68 -2.99 -12.30 -20.79
CA PHE A 68 -2.30 -11.14 -21.35
C PHE A 68 -0.87 -11.49 -21.78
N HIS A 69 -0.16 -12.31 -21.01
CA HIS A 69 1.15 -12.82 -21.42
C HIS A 69 1.05 -13.62 -22.73
N ASP A 70 0.07 -14.53 -22.84
CA ASP A 70 -0.18 -15.32 -24.04
C ASP A 70 -0.56 -14.40 -25.22
N ALA A 71 -1.36 -13.35 -25.00
CA ALA A 71 -1.76 -12.42 -26.05
C ALA A 71 -0.61 -11.53 -26.53
N ILE A 72 0.29 -11.12 -25.63
CA ILE A 72 1.51 -10.38 -26.01
C ILE A 72 2.53 -11.30 -26.69
N ALA A 73 2.62 -12.57 -26.29
CA ALA A 73 3.44 -13.56 -26.98
C ALA A 73 2.91 -13.91 -28.37
N ASN A 74 1.58 -13.88 -28.54
CA ASN A 74 0.89 -14.06 -29.82
C ASN A 74 0.76 -12.75 -30.61
N TYR A 75 1.13 -11.60 -30.04
CA TYR A 75 1.23 -10.37 -30.78
C TYR A 75 2.13 -10.66 -31.97
N PRO A 76 1.64 -10.52 -33.22
CA PRO A 76 2.31 -11.06 -34.38
C PRO A 76 3.78 -10.70 -34.32
N VAL A 77 4.59 -11.72 -34.00
CA VAL A 77 6.01 -11.72 -34.28
C VAL A 77 6.06 -11.27 -35.71
N TYR A 78 6.76 -10.17 -35.95
CA TYR A 78 6.91 -9.48 -37.22
C TYR A 78 7.58 -10.40 -38.26
N GLN A 79 6.92 -11.50 -38.63
CA GLN A 79 7.44 -12.57 -39.47
C GLN A 79 7.73 -12.07 -40.88
N ASP A 80 7.12 -10.95 -41.30
CA ASP A 80 7.29 -10.43 -42.65
C ASP A 80 8.05 -9.10 -42.76
N LEU A 81 8.46 -8.46 -41.64
CA LEU A 81 9.05 -7.11 -41.74
C LEU A 81 10.57 -7.03 -41.63
N ARG A 82 11.29 -7.82 -40.80
CA ARG A 82 12.78 -7.73 -40.72
C ARG A 82 13.51 -8.99 -40.17
N ASN A 83 12.92 -10.19 -40.17
CA ASN A 83 13.49 -11.38 -39.49
C ASN A 83 13.73 -11.19 -37.97
N ASP A 84 13.00 -10.28 -37.31
CA ASP A 84 13.15 -10.03 -35.87
C ASP A 84 12.39 -11.10 -35.05
N THR A 85 13.14 -12.00 -34.41
CA THR A 85 12.60 -13.09 -33.58
C THR A 85 12.45 -12.72 -32.10
N SER A 86 12.66 -11.44 -31.73
CA SER A 86 12.61 -11.00 -30.34
C SER A 86 11.21 -11.19 -29.74
N LYS A 87 11.15 -11.77 -28.54
CA LYS A 87 9.91 -11.96 -27.79
C LYS A 87 9.85 -10.98 -26.62
N TYR A 88 8.70 -10.37 -26.41
CA TYR A 88 8.46 -9.52 -25.26
C TYR A 88 8.44 -10.33 -23.96
N VAL A 89 9.17 -9.86 -22.95
CA VAL A 89 9.25 -10.49 -21.62
C VAL A 89 8.60 -9.56 -20.60
N PRO A 90 7.69 -10.04 -19.74
CA PRO A 90 7.16 -9.24 -18.64
C PRO A 90 8.28 -8.97 -17.63
N VAL A 91 8.69 -7.71 -17.52
CA VAL A 91 9.69 -7.25 -16.54
C VAL A 91 9.04 -6.72 -15.27
N VAL A 92 7.77 -6.29 -15.35
CA VAL A 92 6.96 -5.89 -14.20
C VAL A 92 5.58 -6.51 -14.31
N THR A 93 5.10 -7.10 -13.22
CA THR A 93 3.67 -7.43 -13.01
C THR A 93 3.32 -7.02 -11.59
N SER A 94 2.53 -5.97 -11.43
CA SER A 94 2.15 -5.43 -10.12
C SER A 94 0.65 -5.19 -10.09
N ASN A 95 -0.02 -5.48 -8.98
CA ASN A 95 -1.44 -5.20 -8.81
C ASN A 95 -1.74 -4.60 -7.44
N THR A 96 -2.77 -3.77 -7.39
CA THR A 96 -3.37 -3.25 -6.15
C THR A 96 -4.85 -3.55 -6.23
N GLY A 97 -5.28 -4.60 -5.51
CA GLY A 97 -6.59 -5.19 -5.66
C GLY A 97 -6.90 -5.51 -7.13
N THR A 98 -7.91 -4.83 -7.69
CA THR A 98 -8.43 -5.07 -9.05
C THR A 98 -7.71 -4.29 -10.16
N THR A 99 -6.75 -3.44 -9.82
CA THR A 99 -5.97 -2.64 -10.77
C THR A 99 -4.59 -3.25 -10.94
N CYS A 100 -4.16 -3.51 -12.18
CA CYS A 100 -2.90 -4.17 -12.49
C CYS A 100 -2.10 -3.38 -13.52
N LEU A 101 -0.79 -3.30 -13.31
CA LEU A 101 0.20 -2.75 -14.22
C LEU A 101 1.13 -3.87 -14.67
N ILE A 102 1.30 -4.03 -15.98
CA ILE A 102 2.26 -4.97 -16.57
C ILE A 102 3.18 -4.20 -17.53
N VAL A 103 4.49 -4.35 -17.39
CA VAL A 103 5.46 -3.80 -18.33
C VAL A 103 6.19 -4.95 -19.00
N TYR A 104 6.17 -4.97 -20.33
CA TYR A 104 6.93 -5.88 -21.15
C TYR A 104 8.08 -5.14 -21.83
N ALA A 105 9.23 -5.77 -21.91
CA ALA A 105 10.39 -5.26 -22.61
C ALA A 105 10.77 -6.18 -23.77
N LYS A 106 11.16 -5.57 -24.90
CA LYS A 106 11.77 -6.27 -26.02
C LYS A 106 13.18 -6.75 -25.67
N ASP A 107 13.97 -5.89 -25.04
CA ASP A 107 15.25 -6.23 -24.42
C ASP A 107 15.15 -6.10 -22.90
N PRO A 108 14.99 -7.22 -22.16
CA PRO A 108 14.90 -7.18 -20.70
C PRO A 108 16.23 -6.78 -20.03
N SER A 109 17.38 -6.94 -20.70
CA SER A 109 18.69 -6.58 -20.14
C SER A 109 18.91 -5.06 -20.04
N ALA A 110 18.17 -4.30 -20.84
CA ALA A 110 18.10 -2.85 -20.80
C ALA A 110 17.30 -2.32 -19.58
N VAL A 111 16.48 -3.16 -18.92
CA VAL A 111 15.65 -2.75 -17.77
C VAL A 111 16.37 -3.04 -16.45
N LYS A 112 16.50 -2.03 -15.60
CA LYS A 112 17.14 -2.09 -14.28
C LYS A 112 16.34 -1.29 -13.25
N ASP A 113 16.73 -1.41 -11.98
CA ASP A 113 16.23 -0.60 -10.86
C ASP A 113 14.69 -0.51 -10.80
N ILE A 114 14.05 -1.68 -10.82
CA ILE A 114 12.60 -1.79 -10.79
C ILE A 114 12.11 -1.61 -9.35
N GLU A 115 11.18 -0.68 -9.17
CA GLU A 115 10.44 -0.43 -7.94
C GLU A 115 8.94 -0.46 -8.24
N THR A 116 8.14 -1.02 -7.34
CA THR A 116 6.68 -1.04 -7.48
C THR A 116 6.02 -0.43 -6.25
N ALA A 117 4.89 0.25 -6.45
CA ALA A 117 4.10 0.84 -5.38
C ALA A 117 2.61 0.63 -5.63
N GLY A 118 1.80 0.73 -4.58
CA GLY A 118 0.35 0.55 -4.67
C GLY A 118 -0.42 1.44 -3.69
N VAL A 119 -1.55 1.98 -4.12
CA VAL A 119 -2.46 2.78 -3.28
C VAL A 119 -3.90 2.36 -3.54
N GLY A 120 -4.63 1.94 -2.51
CA GLY A 120 -6.06 1.72 -2.59
C GLY A 120 -6.85 2.98 -2.19
N THR A 121 -7.84 3.34 -3.00
CA THR A 121 -8.75 4.48 -2.76
C THR A 121 -10.20 4.04 -2.52
N GLY A 122 -10.47 2.74 -2.64
CA GLY A 122 -11.76 2.15 -2.33
C GLY A 122 -12.15 2.26 -0.86
N TYR A 123 -13.27 1.65 -0.50
CA TYR A 123 -13.70 1.56 0.90
C TYR A 123 -12.56 1.01 1.77
N TRP A 124 -12.32 1.63 2.92
CA TRP A 124 -11.23 1.27 3.84
C TRP A 124 -9.83 1.29 3.20
N ASN A 125 -9.62 2.10 2.14
CA ASN A 125 -8.38 2.18 1.36
C ASN A 125 -8.01 0.85 0.66
N MET A 126 -9.00 0.01 0.38
CA MET A 126 -8.83 -1.23 -0.38
C MET A 126 -8.73 -0.97 -1.88
N GLY A 127 -8.06 -1.86 -2.60
CA GLY A 127 -7.73 -1.77 -4.02
C GLY A 127 -8.86 -2.12 -4.98
N SER A 128 -10.13 -1.97 -4.60
CA SER A 128 -11.24 -2.03 -5.58
C SER A 128 -11.27 -0.82 -6.52
N LYS A 129 -10.62 0.26 -6.07
CA LYS A 129 -10.23 1.49 -6.77
C LYS A 129 -8.86 1.89 -6.24
N GLY A 130 -8.05 2.57 -7.04
CA GLY A 130 -6.71 2.97 -6.63
C GLY A 130 -5.72 3.03 -7.78
N ALA A 131 -4.45 2.79 -7.46
CA ALA A 131 -3.38 2.75 -8.43
C ALA A 131 -2.35 1.66 -8.12
N ALA A 132 -1.82 1.05 -9.17
CA ALA A 132 -0.60 0.24 -9.14
C ALA A 132 0.47 0.96 -9.97
N GLY A 133 1.66 1.15 -9.41
CA GLY A 133 2.74 1.90 -10.03
C GLY A 133 4.02 1.09 -10.17
N ALA A 134 4.82 1.44 -11.16
CA ALA A 134 6.18 0.97 -11.33
C ALA A 134 7.12 2.11 -11.73
N ARG A 135 8.31 2.14 -11.13
CA ARG A 135 9.44 2.94 -11.57
C ARG A 135 10.54 2.01 -12.01
N LEU A 136 11.17 2.28 -13.13
CA LEU A 136 12.28 1.49 -13.65
C LEU A 136 13.25 2.37 -14.42
N ARG A 137 14.47 1.87 -14.58
CA ARG A 137 15.44 2.44 -15.51
C ARG A 137 15.47 1.61 -16.79
N PHE A 138 15.27 2.24 -17.93
CA PHE A 138 15.48 1.63 -19.25
C PHE A 138 16.71 2.28 -19.88
N ASN A 139 17.77 1.51 -20.10
CA ASN A 139 19.10 2.03 -20.42
C ASN A 139 19.54 3.08 -19.38
N ASN A 140 19.61 4.36 -19.77
CA ASN A 140 19.95 5.48 -18.90
C ASN A 140 18.75 6.40 -18.59
N MET A 141 17.55 6.02 -19.01
CA MET A 141 16.31 6.79 -18.81
C MET A 141 15.54 6.24 -17.62
N GLU A 142 15.03 7.14 -16.78
CA GLU A 142 14.13 6.77 -15.70
C GLU A 142 12.67 6.97 -16.10
N LEU A 143 11.87 5.92 -15.93
CA LEU A 143 10.48 5.85 -16.37
C LEU A 143 9.60 5.48 -15.17
N THR A 144 8.55 6.27 -14.93
CA THR A 144 7.53 6.01 -13.92
C THR A 144 6.19 5.81 -14.61
N PHE A 145 5.54 4.68 -14.33
CA PHE A 145 4.24 4.29 -14.85
C PHE A 145 3.24 4.13 -13.69
N ALA A 146 2.01 4.58 -13.86
CA ALA A 146 0.92 4.29 -12.93
C ALA A 146 -0.36 3.86 -13.66
N ALA A 147 -0.85 2.67 -13.31
CA ALA A 147 -2.16 2.17 -13.69
C ALA A 147 -3.20 2.65 -12.67
N LEU A 148 -4.26 3.34 -13.12
CA LEU A 148 -5.27 3.95 -12.25
C LEU A 148 -6.67 3.38 -12.47
N HIS A 149 -7.46 3.34 -11.40
CA HIS A 149 -8.88 3.04 -11.44
C HIS A 149 -9.62 3.91 -10.42
N LEU A 150 -10.24 5.00 -10.88
CA LEU A 150 -10.84 6.01 -10.01
C LEU A 150 -12.34 5.78 -9.78
N SER A 151 -12.91 6.50 -8.81
CA SER A 151 -14.32 6.37 -8.44
C SER A 151 -15.29 6.58 -9.61
N ALA A 152 -16.18 5.61 -9.80
CA ALA A 152 -17.23 5.61 -10.83
C ALA A 152 -18.40 6.54 -10.49
N MET A 153 -19.34 6.67 -11.43
CA MET A 153 -20.57 7.50 -11.43
C MET A 153 -20.36 8.97 -11.84
N GLU A 154 -21.38 9.53 -12.49
CA GLU A 154 -21.42 10.89 -13.07
C GLU A 154 -21.17 11.97 -12.03
N TRP A 155 -21.84 11.87 -10.88
CA TRP A 155 -21.80 12.84 -9.78
C TRP A 155 -20.52 12.79 -8.92
N ASN A 156 -19.64 11.81 -9.12
CA ASN A 156 -18.49 11.57 -8.27
C ASN A 156 -17.21 12.32 -8.71
N LEU A 157 -17.35 13.47 -9.38
CA LEU A 157 -16.20 14.29 -9.84
C LEU A 157 -15.25 14.63 -8.68
N ASN A 158 -15.77 15.18 -7.59
CA ASN A 158 -14.97 15.53 -6.41
C ASN A 158 -14.31 14.31 -5.77
N LYS A 159 -14.94 13.13 -5.87
CA LYS A 159 -14.37 11.89 -5.35
C LYS A 159 -13.20 11.43 -6.21
N ARG A 160 -13.28 11.53 -7.54
CA ARG A 160 -12.15 11.24 -8.45
C ARG A 160 -10.96 12.18 -8.21
N ASN A 161 -11.20 13.47 -8.01
CA ASN A 161 -10.13 14.42 -7.68
C ASN A 161 -9.46 14.07 -6.33
N LYS A 162 -10.24 13.62 -5.34
CA LYS A 162 -9.70 13.11 -4.06
C LYS A 162 -8.97 11.77 -4.20
N ASP A 163 -9.41 10.90 -5.10
CA ASP A 163 -8.70 9.66 -5.41
C ASP A 163 -7.34 9.98 -6.02
N TRP A 164 -7.29 10.93 -6.96
CA TRP A 164 -6.04 11.45 -7.52
C TRP A 164 -5.11 12.00 -6.44
N GLU A 165 -5.61 12.87 -5.56
CA GLU A 165 -4.84 13.40 -4.42
C GLU A 165 -4.24 12.25 -3.59
N LYS A 166 -5.07 11.27 -3.18
CA LYS A 166 -4.59 10.12 -2.40
C LYS A 166 -3.51 9.33 -3.11
N ILE A 167 -3.62 9.15 -4.43
CA ILE A 167 -2.63 8.43 -5.24
C ILE A 167 -1.31 9.20 -5.27
N VAL A 168 -1.33 10.51 -5.55
CA VAL A 168 -0.10 11.34 -5.54
C VAL A 168 0.58 11.31 -4.18
N LYS A 169 -0.19 11.43 -3.09
CA LYS A 169 0.34 11.41 -1.72
C LYS A 169 0.89 10.04 -1.32
N GLY A 170 0.29 8.96 -1.83
CA GLY A 170 0.52 7.61 -1.31
C GLY A 170 1.36 6.69 -2.18
N LEU A 171 1.50 6.95 -3.49
CA LEU A 171 2.19 6.08 -4.43
C LEU A 171 3.69 6.37 -4.37
N ILE A 172 4.32 5.81 -3.34
CA ILE A 172 5.70 6.10 -2.96
C ILE A 172 6.62 4.99 -3.45
N PHE A 173 7.49 5.32 -4.39
CA PHE A 173 8.59 4.50 -4.87
C PHE A 173 9.80 4.77 -3.97
N SER A 174 10.29 3.74 -3.29
CA SER A 174 11.51 3.87 -2.51
C SER A 174 12.48 2.78 -2.95
N PRO A 175 13.61 3.14 -3.57
CA PRO A 175 14.78 2.31 -3.44
C PRO A 175 15.11 2.44 -1.96
N SER A 176 15.23 1.35 -1.23
CA SER A 176 16.12 1.26 -0.08
C SER A 176 16.66 2.61 0.45
N ILE A 177 15.97 3.24 1.40
CA ILE A 177 16.56 4.27 2.30
C ILE A 177 17.81 3.67 3.03
N THR A 178 18.09 2.39 2.83
CA THR A 178 19.10 1.59 3.50
C THR A 178 20.50 1.56 2.86
N ASN A 179 20.86 2.30 1.80
CA ASN A 179 22.21 2.12 1.20
C ASN A 179 23.03 3.34 0.75
N LYS A 180 22.58 4.59 0.88
CA LYS A 180 23.42 5.78 0.51
C LYS A 180 23.09 7.06 1.29
N ILE A 181 23.07 7.01 2.63
CA ILE A 181 23.11 8.24 3.42
C ILE A 181 24.31 8.15 4.36
N GLY A 182 25.41 8.79 3.94
CA GLY A 182 26.45 9.22 4.86
C GLY A 182 25.85 10.25 5.81
N GLU A 183 26.26 10.18 7.07
CA GLU A 183 25.86 11.07 8.14
C GLU A 183 26.06 12.53 7.74
N ASP A 184 24.99 13.34 7.90
CA ASP A 184 25.00 14.80 8.15
C ASP A 184 23.68 15.52 7.75
N ILE A 185 22.58 14.81 7.44
CA ILE A 185 21.28 15.47 7.16
C ILE A 185 20.27 15.19 8.29
N PRO A 186 19.70 16.21 8.96
CA PRO A 186 18.71 16.05 10.03
C PRO A 186 17.44 15.32 9.56
N LEU A 187 17.04 14.29 10.30
CA LEU A 187 15.88 13.41 10.10
C LEU A 187 14.49 14.08 10.15
N LEU A 188 14.41 15.42 10.17
CA LEU A 188 13.16 16.18 10.15
C LEU A 188 12.86 16.84 8.79
N SER A 189 13.72 16.67 7.78
CA SER A 189 13.56 17.29 6.46
C SER A 189 14.07 16.41 5.32
N SER A 190 13.41 15.30 5.02
CA SER A 190 13.24 14.81 3.64
C SER A 190 12.62 13.42 3.64
N VAL A 191 11.30 13.35 3.41
CA VAL A 191 10.87 12.34 2.43
C VAL A 191 11.64 12.72 1.16
N PRO A 192 12.36 11.81 0.48
CA PRO A 192 13.02 12.18 -0.75
C PRO A 192 11.96 12.82 -1.65
N LYS A 193 12.14 14.06 -2.11
CA LYS A 193 11.21 14.71 -3.06
C LYS A 193 10.92 13.76 -4.24
N ASN A 194 11.93 12.97 -4.58
CA ASN A 194 11.95 11.91 -5.58
C ASN A 194 11.14 10.64 -5.25
N ALA A 195 10.49 10.53 -4.08
CA ALA A 195 9.79 9.31 -3.68
C ALA A 195 8.36 9.22 -4.24
N SER A 196 7.73 10.37 -4.56
CA SER A 196 6.39 10.39 -5.16
C SER A 196 6.43 10.02 -6.65
N ILE A 197 5.27 9.96 -7.32
CA ILE A 197 5.18 9.81 -8.79
C ILE A 197 5.86 10.95 -9.54
N TYR A 198 5.93 12.15 -8.95
CA TYR A 198 6.58 13.32 -9.52
C TYR A 198 8.05 13.33 -9.11
N LYS A 199 8.89 12.70 -9.92
CA LYS A 199 10.35 12.73 -9.76
C LYS A 199 10.96 13.55 -10.88
N ALA A 200 11.79 14.52 -10.54
CA ALA A 200 12.35 15.48 -11.49
C ALA A 200 13.15 14.84 -12.62
N SER A 201 13.88 13.77 -12.34
CA SER A 201 14.68 13.02 -13.32
C SER A 201 13.91 11.96 -14.10
N SER A 202 12.60 11.79 -13.88
CA SER A 202 11.81 10.69 -14.46
C SER A 202 10.78 11.18 -15.47
N HIS A 203 10.62 10.45 -16.56
CA HIS A 203 9.39 10.54 -17.36
C HIS A 203 8.24 9.92 -16.57
N LEU A 204 7.05 10.53 -16.60
CA LEU A 204 5.86 10.07 -15.90
C LEU A 204 4.74 9.81 -16.89
N PHE A 205 4.17 8.61 -16.81
CA PHE A 205 3.01 8.17 -17.57
C PHE A 205 1.95 7.62 -16.64
N ILE A 206 0.71 8.06 -16.82
CA ILE A 206 -0.45 7.47 -16.14
C ILE A 206 -1.43 6.96 -17.18
N ALA A 207 -2.07 5.83 -16.89
CA ALA A 207 -3.07 5.26 -17.77
C ALA A 207 -4.13 4.56 -16.94
N GLY A 208 -5.39 4.58 -17.36
CA GLY A 208 -6.41 3.85 -16.62
C GLY A 208 -7.84 4.19 -16.96
N ASP A 209 -8.76 3.49 -16.30
CA ASP A 209 -10.16 3.91 -16.14
C ASP A 209 -10.22 5.01 -15.08
N LEU A 210 -9.99 6.24 -15.54
CA LEU A 210 -10.07 7.45 -14.71
C LEU A 210 -11.51 7.83 -14.38
N ASN A 211 -12.50 7.20 -15.01
CA ASN A 211 -13.93 7.33 -14.70
C ASN A 211 -14.50 8.76 -14.76
N TYR A 212 -13.79 9.74 -15.31
CA TYR A 212 -14.33 11.06 -15.60
C TYR A 212 -15.40 10.95 -16.69
N ARG A 213 -16.48 11.72 -16.51
CA ARG A 213 -17.69 11.60 -17.34
C ARG A 213 -17.90 12.86 -18.16
N THR A 214 -18.84 12.80 -19.08
CA THR A 214 -19.29 13.94 -19.92
C THR A 214 -20.47 14.71 -19.29
N SER A 215 -20.99 14.22 -18.16
CA SER A 215 -22.07 14.86 -17.39
C SER A 215 -21.93 14.57 -15.90
N GLN A 216 -22.52 15.45 -15.06
CA GLN A 216 -22.60 15.27 -13.61
C GLN A 216 -23.85 14.49 -13.17
N ILE A 217 -24.83 14.32 -14.07
CA ILE A 217 -26.09 13.61 -13.80
C ILE A 217 -26.28 12.47 -14.80
N SER A 218 -27.08 11.48 -14.42
CA SER A 218 -27.48 10.38 -15.32
C SER A 218 -28.33 10.90 -16.50
N PRO A 219 -28.28 10.25 -17.66
CA PRO A 219 -29.13 10.59 -18.80
C PRO A 219 -30.59 10.19 -18.53
N THR A 220 -31.52 10.93 -19.13
CA THR A 220 -32.91 10.53 -19.29
C THR A 220 -33.07 9.63 -20.53
N LEU A 221 -34.24 8.99 -20.68
CA LEU A 221 -34.54 8.22 -21.90
C LEU A 221 -34.53 9.11 -23.15
N GLN A 222 -34.95 10.36 -23.02
CA GLN A 222 -34.93 11.33 -24.12
C GLN A 222 -33.49 11.61 -24.57
N ASP A 223 -32.58 11.83 -23.63
CA ASP A 223 -31.16 12.05 -23.92
C ASP A 223 -30.55 10.89 -24.71
N TYR A 224 -30.87 9.65 -24.32
CA TYR A 224 -30.42 8.46 -25.04
C TYR A 224 -30.90 8.43 -26.50
N LEU A 225 -32.13 8.87 -26.76
CA LEU A 225 -32.73 8.84 -28.09
C LEU A 225 -32.27 9.99 -29.00
N THR A 226 -31.94 11.16 -28.44
CA THR A 226 -31.68 12.36 -29.24
C THR A 226 -30.30 12.97 -29.09
N ALA A 227 -29.57 12.72 -28.00
CA ALA A 227 -28.30 13.40 -27.72
C ALA A 227 -27.06 12.51 -27.82
N PHE A 228 -27.23 11.19 -27.85
CA PHE A 228 -26.09 10.27 -27.85
C PHE A 228 -25.43 10.25 -29.23
N PRO A 229 -24.09 10.37 -29.31
CA PRO A 229 -23.38 10.39 -30.58
C PRO A 229 -23.53 9.03 -31.29
N GLN A 230 -23.54 9.03 -32.62
CA GLN A 230 -23.58 7.83 -33.46
C GLN A 230 -22.47 7.85 -34.51
N PRO A 231 -22.11 6.68 -35.10
CA PRO A 231 -21.15 6.62 -36.18
C PRO A 231 -21.65 7.43 -37.38
N ASN A 232 -20.73 8.03 -38.13
CA ASN A 232 -20.98 8.78 -39.37
C ASN A 232 -21.69 10.14 -39.21
N MET A 233 -21.89 10.63 -37.99
CA MET A 233 -22.25 12.03 -37.78
C MET A 233 -21.16 12.95 -38.36
N SER A 234 -21.55 14.02 -39.04
CA SER A 234 -20.60 15.00 -39.59
C SER A 234 -19.96 15.83 -38.47
N LEU A 235 -18.77 16.40 -38.70
CA LEU A 235 -18.14 17.30 -37.72
C LEU A 235 -18.99 18.54 -37.38
N SER A 236 -19.88 18.95 -38.28
CA SER A 236 -20.84 20.04 -38.08
C SER A 236 -22.09 19.64 -37.31
N ASP A 237 -22.32 18.36 -37.07
CA ASP A 237 -23.47 17.86 -36.31
C ASP A 237 -23.33 18.25 -34.83
N GLU A 238 -24.35 18.83 -34.24
CA GLU A 238 -24.36 19.22 -32.82
C GLU A 238 -24.10 18.01 -31.91
N HIS A 239 -24.57 16.83 -32.31
CA HIS A 239 -24.43 15.58 -31.57
C HIS A 239 -23.14 14.81 -31.90
N HIS A 240 -22.27 15.35 -32.76
CA HIS A 240 -20.96 14.76 -32.99
C HIS A 240 -20.18 14.62 -31.67
N PHE A 241 -19.49 13.51 -31.47
CA PHE A 241 -18.84 13.22 -30.18
C PHE A 241 -17.83 14.30 -29.75
N LEU A 242 -17.17 14.99 -30.68
CA LEU A 242 -16.25 16.09 -30.33
C LEU A 242 -16.96 17.27 -29.65
N ASN A 243 -18.25 17.48 -29.90
CA ASN A 243 -19.03 18.47 -29.16
C ASN A 243 -19.30 17.99 -27.73
N LEU A 244 -19.61 16.71 -27.55
CA LEU A 244 -19.76 16.09 -26.22
C LEU A 244 -18.45 16.14 -25.42
N LEU A 245 -17.28 16.00 -26.08
CA LEU A 245 -15.95 16.09 -25.45
C LEU A 245 -15.68 17.45 -24.81
N LYS A 246 -16.34 18.53 -25.26
CA LYS A 246 -16.22 19.86 -24.61
C LYS A 246 -16.72 19.85 -23.16
N SER A 247 -17.65 18.94 -22.85
CA SER A 247 -18.21 18.71 -21.51
C SER A 247 -17.42 17.66 -20.70
N ASP A 248 -16.28 17.18 -21.19
CA ASP A 248 -15.45 16.20 -20.49
C ASP A 248 -14.92 16.74 -19.16
N GLN A 249 -15.30 16.07 -18.07
CA GLN A 249 -14.92 16.48 -16.72
C GLN A 249 -13.41 16.42 -16.48
N LEU A 250 -12.67 15.50 -17.11
CA LEU A 250 -11.21 15.43 -16.90
C LEU A 250 -10.54 16.67 -17.48
N ASN A 251 -10.88 17.04 -18.71
CA ASN A 251 -10.37 18.24 -19.36
C ASN A 251 -10.69 19.51 -18.57
N GLN A 252 -11.93 19.63 -18.07
CA GLN A 252 -12.33 20.77 -17.24
C GLN A 252 -11.57 20.81 -15.90
N ALA A 253 -11.49 19.67 -15.19
CA ALA A 253 -10.82 19.59 -13.89
C ALA A 253 -9.29 19.81 -14.00
N ARG A 254 -8.65 19.35 -15.10
CA ARG A 254 -7.23 19.61 -15.39
C ARG A 254 -6.97 21.08 -15.64
N ARG A 255 -7.78 21.73 -16.50
CA ARG A 255 -7.67 23.18 -16.76
C ARG A 255 -7.88 24.02 -15.51
N ALA A 256 -8.73 23.54 -14.60
CA ALA A 256 -8.97 24.16 -13.31
C ALA A 256 -7.90 23.84 -12.24
N GLY A 257 -6.86 23.06 -12.58
CA GLY A 257 -5.79 22.70 -11.64
C GLY A 257 -6.25 21.80 -10.48
N GLN A 258 -7.30 21.00 -10.66
CA GLN A 258 -7.89 20.19 -9.58
C GLN A 258 -7.42 18.73 -9.58
N THR A 259 -6.86 18.25 -10.69
CA THR A 259 -6.44 16.86 -10.89
C THR A 259 -5.35 16.78 -11.96
N CYS A 260 -4.57 15.70 -11.96
CA CYS A 260 -3.57 15.40 -13.00
C CYS A 260 -2.64 16.60 -13.29
N HIS A 261 -2.04 17.17 -12.24
CA HIS A 261 -1.32 18.44 -12.30
C HIS A 261 -0.07 18.29 -13.19
N GLY A 262 0.15 19.24 -14.11
CA GLY A 262 1.30 19.20 -15.04
C GLY A 262 1.30 18.05 -16.04
N LEU A 263 0.25 17.22 -16.09
CA LEU A 263 0.12 16.15 -17.08
C LEU A 263 -0.57 16.67 -18.35
N SER A 264 -0.01 16.27 -19.48
CA SER A 264 -0.50 16.48 -20.84
C SER A 264 -1.20 15.22 -21.36
N GLU A 265 -2.08 15.41 -22.35
CA GLU A 265 -2.79 14.32 -23.02
C GLU A 265 -2.81 14.62 -24.51
N ALA A 266 -2.55 13.58 -25.32
CA ALA A 266 -2.63 13.71 -26.76
C ALA A 266 -4.06 14.03 -27.21
N ASN A 267 -4.21 14.68 -28.37
CA ASN A 267 -5.51 15.10 -28.86
C ASN A 267 -6.45 13.90 -29.06
N ILE A 268 -7.64 13.94 -28.46
CA ILE A 268 -8.65 12.89 -28.60
C ILE A 268 -9.44 13.11 -29.88
N THR A 269 -9.28 12.19 -30.83
CA THR A 269 -10.01 12.18 -32.11
C THR A 269 -10.90 10.95 -32.28
N PHE A 270 -11.09 10.18 -31.20
CA PHE A 270 -11.84 8.93 -31.18
C PHE A 270 -13.10 9.06 -30.30
N PRO A 271 -14.14 8.23 -30.54
CA PRO A 271 -15.40 8.32 -29.81
C PRO A 271 -15.27 7.91 -28.34
N PRO A 272 -16.32 8.14 -27.50
CA PRO A 272 -16.32 7.70 -26.12
C PRO A 272 -16.08 6.20 -25.99
N THR A 273 -15.34 5.78 -24.96
CA THR A 273 -14.94 4.37 -24.78
C THR A 273 -15.89 3.59 -23.87
N TYR A 274 -16.83 4.27 -23.22
CA TYR A 274 -17.78 3.74 -22.24
C TYR A 274 -19.12 4.49 -22.35
N LYS A 275 -20.31 3.92 -22.13
CA LYS A 275 -20.63 2.53 -21.78
C LYS A 275 -21.37 1.86 -22.93
N TYR A 276 -20.79 0.80 -23.48
CA TYR A 276 -21.45 -0.03 -24.48
C TYR A 276 -22.39 -1.05 -23.84
N LYS A 277 -23.41 -1.50 -24.57
CA LYS A 277 -24.17 -2.69 -24.18
C LYS A 277 -23.33 -3.94 -24.46
N ILE A 278 -23.32 -4.86 -23.49
CA ILE A 278 -22.74 -6.19 -23.68
C ILE A 278 -23.88 -7.14 -24.06
N ILE A 279 -23.93 -7.58 -25.31
CA ILE A 279 -24.91 -8.57 -25.79
C ILE A 279 -24.25 -9.95 -25.71
N LYS A 280 -24.72 -10.80 -24.78
CA LYS A 280 -24.12 -12.12 -24.52
C LYS A 280 -24.46 -13.19 -25.58
N ASP A 281 -25.53 -13.00 -26.34
CA ASP A 281 -26.10 -14.04 -27.21
C ASP A 281 -25.73 -13.90 -28.70
N ASP A 282 -24.97 -12.87 -29.09
CA ASP A 282 -24.60 -12.65 -30.48
C ASP A 282 -23.13 -13.02 -30.75
N VAL A 283 -22.88 -14.33 -30.85
CA VAL A 283 -21.65 -14.90 -31.43
C VAL A 283 -21.78 -14.97 -32.96
N SER A 284 -22.79 -14.33 -33.57
CA SER A 284 -23.03 -14.38 -35.02
C SER A 284 -22.41 -13.18 -35.75
N ASP A 285 -21.49 -13.50 -36.66
CA ASP A 285 -20.85 -12.67 -37.69
C ASP A 285 -20.28 -11.28 -37.30
N PRO A 286 -18.96 -11.13 -37.09
CA PRO A 286 -18.29 -9.83 -36.85
C PRO A 286 -18.31 -8.87 -38.06
N ASN A 287 -18.79 -9.29 -39.24
CA ASN A 287 -19.09 -8.39 -40.36
C ASN A 287 -20.47 -7.74 -40.25
N ASN A 288 -21.30 -8.13 -39.29
CA ASN A 288 -22.58 -7.46 -39.04
C ASN A 288 -22.36 -6.17 -38.24
N LYS A 289 -21.64 -5.24 -38.87
CA LYS A 289 -21.67 -3.82 -38.50
C LYS A 289 -23.08 -3.33 -38.75
N THR A 290 -23.94 -3.35 -37.75
CA THR A 290 -24.86 -2.22 -37.65
C THR A 290 -23.95 -1.00 -37.56
N GLY A 291 -24.06 -0.06 -38.50
CA GLY A 291 -23.26 1.17 -38.53
C GLY A 291 -23.62 2.12 -37.39
N ILE A 292 -23.90 1.60 -36.19
CA ILE A 292 -24.52 2.24 -35.04
C ILE A 292 -23.74 1.81 -33.79
N TRP A 293 -23.48 2.75 -32.88
CA TRP A 293 -22.91 2.44 -31.57
C TRP A 293 -24.04 2.05 -30.61
N ASP A 294 -23.96 0.83 -30.05
CA ASP A 294 -24.96 0.34 -29.11
C ASP A 294 -24.66 0.78 -27.67
N TRP A 295 -25.07 2.00 -27.35
CA TRP A 295 -24.87 2.61 -26.04
C TRP A 295 -25.82 2.05 -24.97
N ALA A 296 -25.35 1.98 -23.73
CA ALA A 296 -26.20 1.73 -22.59
C ALA A 296 -27.07 2.97 -22.25
N PRO A 297 -28.42 2.85 -22.17
CA PRO A 297 -29.30 4.01 -22.05
C PRO A 297 -29.23 4.73 -20.71
N HIS A 298 -28.62 4.12 -19.70
CA HIS A 298 -28.56 4.62 -18.33
C HIS A 298 -27.21 5.30 -18.00
N ARG A 299 -26.32 5.47 -18.99
CA ARG A 299 -25.01 6.13 -18.83
C ARG A 299 -24.72 7.01 -20.03
N TRP A 300 -24.26 8.23 -19.77
CA TRP A 300 -23.73 9.08 -20.83
C TRP A 300 -22.48 8.45 -21.44
N PRO A 301 -22.35 8.42 -22.80
CA PRO A 301 -21.10 8.09 -23.45
C PRO A 301 -19.98 9.00 -22.94
N SER A 302 -18.91 8.40 -22.42
CA SER A 302 -17.80 9.07 -21.73
C SER A 302 -16.44 8.46 -22.10
N TRP A 303 -15.39 9.29 -22.08
CA TRP A 303 -13.98 8.86 -22.19
C TRP A 303 -13.44 8.54 -20.80
N CYS A 304 -13.85 7.37 -20.28
CA CYS A 304 -13.38 6.88 -18.98
C CYS A 304 -11.92 6.44 -19.03
N ASP A 305 -11.50 5.86 -20.15
CA ASP A 305 -10.20 5.21 -20.35
C ASP A 305 -9.21 6.21 -20.99
N ARG A 306 -8.18 6.62 -20.23
CA ARG A 306 -7.32 7.77 -20.58
C ARG A 306 -5.85 7.45 -20.37
N ILE A 307 -4.99 8.11 -21.14
CA ILE A 307 -3.52 7.98 -21.04
C ILE A 307 -2.92 9.39 -21.07
N LEU A 308 -2.21 9.75 -20.00
CA LEU A 308 -1.60 11.05 -19.83
C LEU A 308 -0.11 10.89 -19.52
N TYR A 309 0.67 11.90 -19.84
CA TYR A 309 2.10 11.92 -19.60
C TYR A 309 2.58 13.33 -19.27
N MET A 310 3.71 13.48 -18.60
CA MET A 310 4.33 14.81 -18.45
C MET A 310 5.24 15.10 -19.64
N ASP A 311 5.09 16.28 -20.24
CA ASP A 311 6.01 16.79 -21.26
C ASP A 311 7.42 16.97 -20.70
N LEU A 312 8.43 17.04 -21.57
CA LEU A 312 9.81 17.22 -21.12
C LEU A 312 9.95 18.49 -20.25
N PRO A 313 10.66 18.41 -19.11
CA PRO A 313 10.80 19.56 -18.22
C PRO A 313 11.60 20.69 -18.88
N LYS A 314 11.33 21.94 -18.47
CA LYS A 314 11.97 23.12 -19.05
C LYS A 314 13.50 23.09 -18.96
N TRP A 315 14.06 22.62 -17.85
CA TRP A 315 15.52 22.53 -17.68
C TRP A 315 16.18 21.49 -18.62
N LEU A 316 15.41 20.53 -19.15
CA LEU A 316 15.89 19.64 -20.22
C LEU A 316 15.77 20.33 -21.59
N THR A 317 14.63 20.94 -21.91
CA THR A 317 14.40 21.56 -23.22
C THR A 317 15.24 22.82 -23.43
N SER A 318 15.57 23.56 -22.37
CA SER A 318 16.55 24.67 -22.44
C SER A 318 17.94 24.20 -22.89
N LYS A 319 18.33 22.97 -22.53
CA LYS A 319 19.61 22.36 -22.93
C LYS A 319 19.53 21.65 -24.28
N TYR A 320 18.37 21.06 -24.59
CA TYR A 320 18.10 20.36 -25.85
C TYR A 320 16.79 20.87 -26.46
N PRO A 321 16.81 22.03 -27.15
CA PRO A 321 15.59 22.67 -27.67
C PRO A 321 14.79 21.82 -28.65
N ASP A 322 15.46 20.93 -29.38
CA ASP A 322 14.84 20.03 -30.36
C ASP A 322 14.24 18.76 -29.72
N ALA A 323 14.48 18.52 -28.42
CA ALA A 323 13.95 17.34 -27.75
C ALA A 323 12.46 17.53 -27.47
N GLN A 324 11.64 16.57 -27.92
CA GLN A 324 10.21 16.52 -27.62
C GLN A 324 9.72 15.08 -27.59
N ILE A 325 8.69 14.80 -26.78
CA ILE A 325 7.94 13.55 -26.86
C ILE A 325 7.03 13.63 -28.08
N LYS A 326 7.16 12.70 -29.02
CA LYS A 326 6.36 12.66 -30.24
C LYS A 326 5.27 11.61 -30.14
N THR A 327 4.03 12.05 -30.26
CA THR A 327 2.86 11.16 -30.32
C THR A 327 2.73 10.55 -31.71
N ILE A 328 2.84 9.23 -31.78
CA ILE A 328 2.69 8.46 -33.02
C ILE A 328 1.23 8.12 -33.26
N ARG A 329 0.52 7.70 -32.21
CA ARG A 329 -0.88 7.30 -32.30
C ARG A 329 -1.57 7.41 -30.95
N TYR A 330 -2.80 7.89 -30.93
CA TYR A 330 -3.67 7.87 -29.75
C TYR A 330 -5.11 7.56 -30.18
N GLU A 331 -5.63 6.39 -29.82
CA GLU A 331 -6.92 5.92 -30.33
C GLU A 331 -7.65 4.97 -29.37
N SER A 332 -8.98 4.89 -29.51
CA SER A 332 -9.73 3.75 -29.01
C SER A 332 -9.65 2.58 -29.99
N LEU A 333 -9.68 1.38 -29.43
CA LEU A 333 -9.54 0.11 -30.14
C LEU A 333 -10.89 -0.63 -30.16
N PRO A 334 -11.05 -1.63 -31.05
CA PRO A 334 -12.30 -2.35 -31.18
C PRO A 334 -12.85 -2.89 -29.84
N LEU A 335 -14.15 -2.77 -29.65
CA LEU A 335 -14.85 -3.30 -28.49
C LEU A 335 -14.69 -4.82 -28.42
N LEU A 336 -14.33 -5.32 -27.23
CA LEU A 336 -14.23 -6.76 -26.99
C LEU A 336 -15.53 -7.31 -26.40
N PRO A 337 -15.93 -8.55 -26.72
CA PRO A 337 -17.26 -9.08 -26.35
C PRO A 337 -17.58 -9.07 -24.86
N ASN A 338 -16.56 -9.15 -24.00
CA ASN A 338 -16.74 -9.33 -22.56
C ASN A 338 -16.61 -8.02 -21.75
N SER A 339 -16.39 -6.88 -22.40
CA SER A 339 -16.26 -5.58 -21.72
C SER A 339 -17.19 -4.55 -22.32
N ASP A 340 -17.74 -3.69 -21.48
CA ASP A 340 -18.48 -2.49 -21.85
C ASP A 340 -17.57 -1.28 -22.11
N HIS A 341 -16.25 -1.49 -22.02
CA HIS A 341 -15.21 -0.54 -22.34
C HIS A 341 -14.45 -0.95 -23.61
N GLN A 342 -14.11 0.04 -24.43
CA GLN A 342 -13.09 -0.12 -25.47
C GLN A 342 -11.68 0.03 -24.88
N PRO A 343 -10.72 -0.82 -25.26
CA PRO A 343 -9.31 -0.56 -24.95
C PRO A 343 -8.86 0.76 -25.59
N VAL A 344 -7.91 1.46 -24.97
CA VAL A 344 -7.31 2.69 -25.49
C VAL A 344 -5.79 2.54 -25.53
N ALA A 345 -5.16 2.97 -26.61
CA ALA A 345 -3.73 2.87 -26.80
C ALA A 345 -3.08 4.21 -27.19
N LEU A 346 -1.89 4.44 -26.64
CA LEU A 346 -1.01 5.57 -26.94
C LEU A 346 0.37 5.03 -27.32
N ALA A 347 0.84 5.37 -28.52
CA ALA A 347 2.19 5.08 -28.99
C ALA A 347 3.01 6.37 -29.06
N LEU A 348 4.19 6.36 -28.44
CA LEU A 348 5.08 7.52 -28.30
C LEU A 348 6.51 7.20 -28.75
N GLU A 349 7.19 8.20 -29.29
CA GLU A 349 8.65 8.25 -29.43
C GLU A 349 9.20 9.24 -28.39
N ILE A 350 10.04 8.77 -27.48
CA ILE A 350 10.63 9.57 -26.41
C ILE A 350 12.13 9.72 -26.66
N PRO A 351 12.70 10.93 -26.69
CA PRO A 351 14.14 11.10 -26.90
C PRO A 351 14.92 10.44 -25.76
N MET A 352 15.91 9.61 -26.10
CA MET A 352 16.78 8.94 -25.11
C MET A 352 17.82 9.90 -24.55
N VAL A 353 17.35 10.90 -23.80
CA VAL A 353 18.17 11.87 -23.07
C VAL A 353 17.91 11.74 -21.58
N GLN A 354 18.98 11.72 -20.80
CA GLN A 354 18.86 11.73 -19.34
C GLN A 354 18.36 13.12 -18.91
N ILE A 355 17.26 13.16 -18.15
CA ILE A 355 16.76 14.40 -17.55
C ILE A 355 17.78 14.82 -16.47
N PRO A 356 18.44 15.99 -16.61
CA PRO A 356 19.36 16.45 -15.58
C PRO A 356 18.58 16.88 -14.32
N GLU A 357 19.29 16.94 -13.19
CA GLU A 357 18.70 17.53 -11.98
C GLU A 357 18.38 19.01 -12.22
N PRO A 358 17.19 19.48 -11.79
CA PRO A 358 16.79 20.87 -11.97
C PRO A 358 17.60 21.80 -11.06
N ASP A 359 17.73 23.06 -11.48
CA ASP A 359 18.05 24.14 -10.55
C ASP A 359 16.78 24.51 -9.78
N TYR A 360 16.76 24.23 -8.48
CA TYR A 360 15.56 24.31 -7.66
C TYR A 360 15.10 25.75 -7.38
N ASP A 361 15.98 26.73 -7.58
CA ASP A 361 15.69 28.13 -7.26
C ASP A 361 14.91 28.86 -8.36
N GLU A 362 14.88 28.33 -9.59
CA GLU A 362 14.28 28.99 -10.76
C GLU A 362 12.91 28.42 -11.20
N GLU A 363 12.57 27.17 -10.86
CA GLU A 363 11.45 26.42 -11.46
C GLU A 363 10.43 25.93 -10.41
N LEU A 364 9.97 26.83 -9.54
CA LEU A 364 9.08 26.49 -8.41
C LEU A 364 7.68 26.00 -8.81
N ASP A 365 7.22 26.21 -10.04
CA ASP A 365 5.87 25.89 -10.49
C ASP A 365 5.69 24.47 -11.09
N ASP A 366 6.77 23.76 -11.42
CA ASP A 366 6.68 22.39 -11.96
C ASP A 366 6.34 21.38 -10.83
N PRO A 367 5.30 20.53 -10.99
CA PRO A 367 4.93 19.48 -10.03
C PRO A 367 6.05 18.51 -9.63
N ARG A 368 7.09 18.38 -10.47
CA ARG A 368 8.31 17.61 -10.20
C ARG A 368 9.21 18.24 -9.13
N ILE A 369 9.14 19.56 -8.99
CA ILE A 369 9.95 20.34 -8.04
C ILE A 369 9.13 20.61 -6.79
N MET A 370 7.90 21.12 -6.98
CA MET A 370 6.92 21.32 -5.92
C MET A 370 5.73 20.38 -6.13
N SER A 371 5.75 19.26 -5.42
CA SER A 371 4.62 18.31 -5.44
C SER A 371 3.31 19.04 -5.10
N PRO A 372 2.23 18.84 -5.87
CA PRO A 372 0.95 19.52 -5.64
C PRO A 372 0.30 19.13 -4.30
N PHE A 373 0.73 18.02 -3.71
CA PHE A 373 0.25 17.53 -2.42
C PHE A 373 1.39 17.02 -1.55
N GLU A 374 1.22 17.14 -0.22
CA GLU A 374 2.17 16.62 0.76
C GLU A 374 2.22 15.09 0.75
N ILE A 375 3.43 14.52 0.66
CA ILE A 375 3.62 13.06 0.64
C ILE A 375 3.18 12.45 1.96
N ASP A 376 2.41 11.36 1.89
CA ASP A 376 1.92 10.63 3.04
C ASP A 376 2.84 9.45 3.38
N ILE A 377 3.77 9.68 4.30
CA ILE A 377 4.77 8.70 4.76
C ILE A 377 4.10 7.45 5.35
N SER A 378 2.88 7.56 5.87
CA SER A 378 2.13 6.44 6.44
C SER A 378 1.48 5.54 5.38
N SER A 379 1.56 5.89 4.09
CA SER A 379 0.87 5.19 3.01
C SER A 379 1.21 3.71 2.94
N LYS A 380 2.50 3.34 3.13
CA LYS A 380 2.96 1.95 3.16
C LYS A 380 2.29 1.14 4.27
N ASN A 381 2.22 1.70 5.49
CA ASN A 381 1.56 1.06 6.62
C ASN A 381 0.05 0.93 6.41
N ARG A 382 -0.60 1.95 5.83
CA ARG A 382 -2.02 1.87 5.48
C ARG A 382 -2.29 0.84 4.40
N ARG A 383 -1.40 0.72 3.41
CA ARG A 383 -1.49 -0.26 2.33
C ARG A 383 -1.42 -1.69 2.88
N ALA A 384 -0.47 -1.98 3.76
CA ALA A 384 -0.35 -3.28 4.44
C ALA A 384 -1.61 -3.64 5.27
N LYS A 385 -2.23 -2.66 5.94
CA LYS A 385 -3.51 -2.87 6.66
C LYS A 385 -4.66 -3.16 5.68
N ALA A 386 -4.73 -2.43 4.57
CA ALA A 386 -5.74 -2.64 3.55
C ALA A 386 -5.61 -4.01 2.86
N GLU A 387 -4.39 -4.53 2.64
CA GLU A 387 -4.14 -5.87 2.09
C GLU A 387 -4.71 -6.99 2.98
N ARG A 388 -4.57 -6.86 4.30
CA ARG A 388 -5.19 -7.82 5.24
C ARG A 388 -6.72 -7.78 5.16
N LEU A 389 -7.30 -6.58 5.02
CA LEU A 389 -8.74 -6.42 4.83
C LEU A 389 -9.21 -6.92 3.47
N GLU A 390 -8.41 -6.76 2.42
CA GLU A 390 -8.65 -7.33 1.10
C GLU A 390 -8.67 -8.83 1.16
N LEU A 391 -7.65 -9.48 1.73
CA LEU A 391 -7.64 -10.93 1.86
C LEU A 391 -8.90 -11.44 2.57
N LEU A 392 -9.25 -10.84 3.72
CA LEU A 392 -10.46 -11.21 4.46
C LEU A 392 -11.73 -11.00 3.62
N SER A 393 -11.86 -9.83 2.99
CA SER A 393 -13.02 -9.50 2.15
C SER A 393 -13.10 -10.40 0.93
N GLY A 394 -11.96 -10.76 0.35
CA GLY A 394 -11.84 -11.64 -0.80
C GLY A 394 -12.29 -13.05 -0.47
N LEU A 395 -11.90 -13.58 0.69
CA LEU A 395 -12.37 -14.88 1.20
C LEU A 395 -13.86 -14.86 1.50
N ILE A 396 -14.39 -13.80 2.13
CA ILE A 396 -15.83 -13.67 2.39
C ILE A 396 -16.59 -13.64 1.07
N LEU A 397 -16.15 -12.82 0.11
CA LEU A 397 -16.76 -12.76 -1.22
C LEU A 397 -16.69 -14.11 -1.92
N LEU A 398 -15.53 -14.79 -1.90
CA LEU A 398 -15.38 -16.14 -2.45
C LEU A 398 -16.44 -17.10 -1.88
N LEU A 399 -16.58 -17.17 -0.56
CA LEU A 399 -17.51 -18.08 0.13
C LEU A 399 -18.98 -17.72 -0.10
N THR A 400 -19.30 -16.47 -0.38
CA THR A 400 -20.69 -15.98 -0.47
C THR A 400 -21.19 -15.74 -1.88
N THR A 401 -20.28 -15.55 -2.86
CA THR A 401 -20.64 -15.19 -4.24
C THR A 401 -20.25 -16.25 -5.27
N THR A 402 -19.54 -17.32 -4.89
CA THR A 402 -19.21 -18.43 -5.80
C THR A 402 -19.91 -19.71 -5.36
N ILE A 403 -20.19 -20.59 -6.32
CA ILE A 403 -20.84 -21.88 -6.06
C ILE A 403 -19.90 -22.75 -5.22
N GLU A 404 -18.63 -22.81 -5.62
CA GLU A 404 -17.59 -23.58 -4.95
C GLU A 404 -17.41 -23.12 -3.49
N GLY A 405 -17.33 -21.79 -3.30
CA GLY A 405 -17.25 -21.21 -1.96
C GLY A 405 -18.51 -21.44 -1.13
N GLY A 406 -19.70 -21.36 -1.75
CA GLY A 406 -20.97 -21.67 -1.11
C GLY A 406 -21.05 -23.13 -0.65
N CYS A 407 -20.55 -24.07 -1.45
CA CYS A 407 -20.44 -25.49 -1.07
C CYS A 407 -19.49 -25.69 0.12
N ILE A 408 -18.33 -25.03 0.13
CA ILE A 408 -17.38 -25.08 1.25
C ILE A 408 -18.04 -24.53 2.53
N LEU A 409 -18.73 -23.38 2.43
CA LEU A 409 -19.43 -22.77 3.55
C LEU A 409 -20.54 -23.69 4.09
N ALA A 410 -21.35 -24.27 3.20
CA ALA A 410 -22.39 -25.22 3.55
C ALA A 410 -21.81 -26.45 4.26
N ALA A 411 -20.76 -27.05 3.72
CA ALA A 411 -20.08 -28.20 4.33
C ALA A 411 -19.54 -27.87 5.73
N PHE A 412 -18.92 -26.70 5.90
CA PHE A 412 -18.44 -26.24 7.20
C PHE A 412 -19.58 -26.05 8.21
N VAL A 413 -20.66 -25.36 7.82
CA VAL A 413 -21.84 -25.14 8.68
C VAL A 413 -22.50 -26.47 9.03
N SER A 414 -22.64 -27.40 8.08
CA SER A 414 -23.16 -28.74 8.32
C SER A 414 -22.29 -29.54 9.28
N ALA A 415 -20.96 -29.48 9.15
CA ALA A 415 -20.04 -30.15 10.08
C ALA A 415 -20.15 -29.58 11.50
N VAL A 416 -20.24 -28.25 11.65
CA VAL A 416 -20.45 -27.60 12.95
C VAL A 416 -21.80 -27.98 13.55
N ALA A 417 -22.87 -27.95 12.76
CA ALA A 417 -24.21 -28.34 13.20
C ALA A 417 -24.27 -29.83 13.61
N LEU A 418 -23.65 -30.71 12.85
CA LEU A 418 -23.54 -32.14 13.18
C LEU A 418 -22.75 -32.35 14.47
N GLY A 419 -21.62 -31.65 14.65
CA GLY A 419 -20.84 -31.68 15.89
C GLY A 419 -21.64 -31.22 17.11
N LEU A 420 -22.44 -30.16 16.96
CA LEU A 420 -23.37 -29.71 17.99
C LEU A 420 -24.47 -30.74 18.27
N LEU A 421 -25.08 -31.33 17.24
CA LEU A 421 -26.12 -32.36 17.38
C LEU A 421 -25.61 -33.62 18.08
N ILE A 422 -24.43 -34.13 17.68
CA ILE A 422 -23.78 -35.28 18.33
C ILE A 422 -23.54 -34.96 19.81
N LYS A 423 -23.05 -33.76 20.12
CA LYS A 423 -22.84 -33.33 21.51
C LYS A 423 -24.15 -33.25 22.32
N PHE A 424 -25.24 -32.74 21.73
CA PHE A 424 -26.54 -32.70 22.39
C PHE A 424 -27.13 -34.09 22.64
N LYS A 425 -27.02 -35.00 21.66
CA LYS A 425 -27.67 -36.32 21.70
C LYS A 425 -26.88 -37.39 22.46
N VAL A 426 -25.54 -37.34 22.41
CA VAL A 426 -24.65 -38.35 22.99
C VAL A 426 -24.18 -37.99 24.41
N LEU A 427 -24.03 -36.71 24.75
CA LEU A 427 -23.41 -36.29 26.01
C LEU A 427 -24.40 -35.77 27.08
N GLY A 428 -25.71 -35.71 26.80
CA GLY A 428 -26.74 -35.43 27.81
C GLY A 428 -26.52 -34.13 28.62
N MET A 429 -25.97 -33.08 28.02
CA MET A 429 -25.57 -31.86 28.72
C MET A 429 -26.68 -30.79 28.71
N ASN A 430 -27.52 -30.74 29.74
CA ASN A 430 -28.60 -29.73 29.92
C ASN A 430 -28.13 -28.34 30.43
N LYS A 431 -26.82 -28.04 30.46
CA LYS A 431 -26.32 -26.69 30.78
C LYS A 431 -25.35 -26.23 29.73
N LEU A 432 -25.73 -25.18 29.02
CA LEU A 432 -24.90 -24.48 28.06
C LEU A 432 -23.81 -23.71 28.82
N LYS A 433 -22.69 -24.38 29.10
CA LYS A 433 -21.36 -23.74 29.01
C LYS A 433 -20.71 -24.25 27.73
N CYS A 434 -21.24 -23.80 26.59
CA CYS A 434 -20.52 -23.92 25.34
C CYS A 434 -19.42 -22.86 25.35
N THR A 435 -18.29 -23.17 25.99
CA THR A 435 -17.04 -22.46 25.67
C THR A 435 -16.67 -22.90 24.26
N TRP A 436 -16.98 -22.06 23.28
CA TRP A 436 -16.33 -22.13 21.98
C TRP A 436 -14.83 -22.02 22.24
N ARG A 437 -14.12 -23.16 22.28
CA ARG A 437 -12.67 -23.18 22.09
C ARG A 437 -12.40 -23.31 20.59
N THR A 438 -12.91 -22.37 19.80
CA THR A 438 -12.02 -21.75 18.83
C THR A 438 -11.14 -20.82 19.63
N ALA A 439 -10.13 -21.37 20.31
CA ALA A 439 -9.15 -20.54 20.98
C ALA A 439 -8.33 -19.85 19.89
N PHE A 440 -8.88 -18.77 19.31
CA PHE A 440 -8.02 -17.62 19.04
C PHE A 440 -7.39 -17.32 20.39
N VAL A 441 -6.15 -17.79 20.58
CA VAL A 441 -5.36 -17.40 21.73
C VAL A 441 -5.18 -15.91 21.57
N MET A 442 -6.06 -15.13 22.21
CA MET A 442 -5.96 -13.68 22.20
C MET A 442 -4.59 -13.35 22.80
N PRO A 443 -3.71 -12.66 22.05
CA PRO A 443 -2.37 -12.43 22.51
C PRO A 443 -2.40 -11.62 23.80
N GLN A 444 -1.71 -12.14 24.81
CA GLN A 444 -1.53 -11.44 26.08
C GLN A 444 -0.79 -10.11 25.86
N PRO A 445 -1.04 -9.10 26.73
CA PRO A 445 -0.59 -7.72 26.53
C PRO A 445 0.91 -7.54 26.60
N PHE A 446 1.35 -6.40 26.09
CA PHE A 446 2.69 -5.86 26.30
C PHE A 446 2.68 -4.91 27.48
N ILE A 447 3.53 -5.16 28.47
CA ILE A 447 3.81 -4.24 29.57
C ILE A 447 5.14 -3.56 29.27
N TYR A 448 5.14 -2.25 29.16
CA TYR A 448 6.33 -1.46 28.85
C TYR A 448 6.72 -0.60 30.05
N ILE A 449 7.78 -1.01 30.77
CA ILE A 449 8.24 -0.33 31.97
C ILE A 449 9.34 0.67 31.60
N ASN A 450 9.02 1.97 31.66
CA ASN A 450 9.95 3.07 31.43
C ASN A 450 10.36 3.76 32.73
N GLY A 451 11.53 4.39 32.77
CA GLY A 451 12.06 5.04 33.97
C GLY A 451 13.55 5.30 33.88
N TRP A 452 14.08 6.13 34.78
CA TRP A 452 15.52 6.45 34.81
C TRP A 452 16.41 5.25 35.16
N PRO A 453 17.68 5.20 34.73
CA PRO A 453 18.63 4.20 35.22
C PRO A 453 18.67 4.21 36.76
N GLY A 454 18.59 3.04 37.39
CA GLY A 454 18.54 2.92 38.86
C GLY A 454 17.15 3.01 39.48
N SER A 455 16.08 3.27 38.71
CA SER A 455 14.70 3.33 39.25
C SER A 455 14.06 1.96 39.56
N GLY A 456 14.77 0.85 39.35
CA GLY A 456 14.27 -0.50 39.67
C GLY A 456 13.50 -1.23 38.57
N LYS A 457 13.46 -0.72 37.33
CA LYS A 457 12.68 -1.30 36.21
C LYS A 457 12.84 -2.80 36.00
N HIS A 458 14.09 -3.27 35.91
CA HIS A 458 14.37 -4.69 35.67
C HIS A 458 13.97 -5.55 36.88
N THR A 459 14.23 -5.05 38.09
CA THR A 459 13.83 -5.70 39.34
C THR A 459 12.31 -5.83 39.43
N THR A 460 11.57 -4.75 39.11
CA THR A 460 10.10 -4.77 39.02
C THR A 460 9.61 -5.73 37.95
N ALA A 461 10.23 -5.74 36.77
CA ALA A 461 9.86 -6.66 35.68
C ALA A 461 10.05 -8.13 36.09
N LYS A 462 11.15 -8.46 36.77
CA LYS A 462 11.46 -9.81 37.24
C LYS A 462 10.56 -10.26 38.40
N ALA A 463 10.28 -9.37 39.35
CA ALA A 463 9.33 -9.65 40.41
C ALA A 463 7.90 -9.86 39.85
N LEU A 464 7.51 -9.08 38.84
CA LEU A 464 6.24 -9.26 38.14
C LEU A 464 6.19 -10.58 37.35
N GLU A 465 7.29 -10.98 36.69
CA GLU A 465 7.41 -12.27 35.99
C GLU A 465 7.23 -13.45 36.95
N GLN A 466 7.89 -13.41 38.11
CA GLN A 466 7.76 -14.43 39.16
C GLN A 466 6.32 -14.51 39.68
N ARG A 467 5.70 -13.34 39.94
CA ARG A 467 4.33 -13.26 40.44
C ARG A 467 3.30 -13.82 39.43
N LEU A 468 3.58 -13.69 38.14
CA LEU A 468 2.72 -14.19 37.04
C LEU A 468 3.00 -15.66 36.65
N SER A 469 3.80 -16.40 37.43
CA SER A 469 3.92 -17.86 37.41
C SER A 469 4.01 -18.50 36.01
N GLY A 470 5.02 -18.12 35.22
CA GLY A 470 5.30 -18.72 33.91
C GLY A 470 4.45 -18.22 32.75
N LYS A 471 3.50 -17.30 33.00
CA LYS A 471 2.68 -16.63 31.96
C LYS A 471 3.20 -15.27 31.53
N ALA A 472 4.36 -14.86 32.03
CA ALA A 472 5.03 -13.64 31.63
C ALA A 472 6.48 -13.92 31.24
N ARG A 473 7.02 -13.11 30.33
CA ARG A 473 8.41 -13.17 29.87
C ARG A 473 9.02 -11.78 29.86
N VAL A 474 10.13 -11.61 30.57
CA VAL A 474 10.89 -10.35 30.60
C VAL A 474 11.86 -10.30 29.43
N VAL A 475 11.73 -9.25 28.62
CA VAL A 475 12.64 -8.96 27.51
C VAL A 475 13.32 -7.63 27.81
N HIS A 476 14.51 -7.72 28.42
CA HIS A 476 15.28 -6.55 28.81
C HIS A 476 16.05 -5.96 27.63
N ASN A 477 16.22 -4.64 27.60
CA ASN A 477 16.88 -3.89 26.52
C ASN A 477 18.30 -4.39 26.19
N HIS A 478 19.03 -4.86 27.21
CA HIS A 478 20.38 -5.43 27.08
C HIS A 478 20.47 -6.64 26.14
N LEU A 479 19.39 -7.41 25.95
CA LEU A 479 19.41 -8.59 25.07
C LEU A 479 19.73 -8.26 23.61
N HIS A 480 19.39 -7.06 23.14
CA HIS A 480 19.66 -6.62 21.78
C HIS A 480 20.70 -5.49 21.71
N ILE A 481 20.80 -4.64 22.76
CA ILE A 481 21.90 -3.67 22.92
C ILE A 481 23.26 -4.37 22.92
N ASP A 482 23.41 -5.43 23.71
CA ASP A 482 24.72 -6.08 23.88
C ASP A 482 25.06 -6.93 22.65
N LEU A 483 24.07 -7.52 21.98
CA LEU A 483 24.25 -8.20 20.70
C LEU A 483 24.71 -7.24 19.60
N ALA A 484 24.08 -6.07 19.47
CA ALA A 484 24.53 -5.04 18.54
C ALA A 484 25.94 -4.53 18.91
N GLY A 485 26.21 -4.39 20.21
CA GLY A 485 27.50 -3.90 20.74
C GLY A 485 28.66 -4.88 20.58
N ALA A 486 28.37 -6.18 20.43
CA ALA A 486 29.36 -7.20 20.11
C ALA A 486 29.78 -7.16 18.64
N ILE A 487 28.94 -6.61 17.76
CA ILE A 487 29.17 -6.54 16.31
C ILE A 487 29.74 -5.17 15.92
N LEU A 488 29.18 -4.09 16.48
CA LEU A 488 29.54 -2.71 16.16
C LEU A 488 29.87 -1.91 17.43
N PRO A 489 30.90 -1.04 17.40
CA PRO A 489 31.12 -0.07 18.47
C PRO A 489 29.86 0.76 18.71
N ARG A 490 29.51 1.02 19.98
CA ARG A 490 28.31 1.80 20.36
C ARG A 490 28.33 3.24 19.85
N THR A 491 29.51 3.75 19.55
CA THR A 491 29.73 5.08 18.95
C THR A 491 29.55 5.07 17.44
N SER A 492 29.38 3.90 16.82
CA SER A 492 29.28 3.80 15.36
C SER A 492 27.86 4.13 14.88
N PRO A 493 27.70 4.71 13.68
CA PRO A 493 26.40 5.08 13.13
C PRO A 493 25.49 3.86 12.92
N GLY A 494 26.08 2.77 12.41
CA GLY A 494 25.36 1.52 12.13
C GLY A 494 24.90 0.75 13.37
N TYR A 495 25.41 1.09 14.57
CA TYR A 495 25.00 0.43 15.81
C TYR A 495 23.52 0.65 16.13
N TYR A 496 23.01 1.87 15.93
CA TYR A 496 21.61 2.19 16.18
C TYR A 496 20.67 1.54 15.16
N GLU A 497 21.11 1.47 13.90
CA GLU A 497 20.37 0.78 12.83
C GLU A 497 20.28 -0.72 13.09
N LEU A 498 21.40 -1.37 13.41
CA LEU A 498 21.44 -2.80 13.75
C LEU A 498 20.55 -3.10 14.96
N ARG A 499 20.58 -2.23 15.99
CA ARG A 499 19.73 -2.36 17.17
C ARG A 499 18.24 -2.26 16.83
N GLN A 500 17.87 -1.39 15.88
CA GLN A 500 16.51 -1.30 15.39
C GLN A 500 16.10 -2.57 14.61
N GLN A 501 16.92 -3.03 13.67
CA GLN A 501 16.65 -4.24 12.88
C GLN A 501 16.47 -5.48 13.78
N LEU A 502 17.33 -5.66 14.79
CA LEU A 502 17.22 -6.76 15.75
C LEU A 502 15.89 -6.70 16.53
N ARG A 503 15.45 -5.50 16.91
CA ARG A 503 14.18 -5.29 17.60
C ARG A 503 12.97 -5.53 16.67
N ASP A 504 13.08 -5.16 15.40
CA ASP A 504 12.02 -5.37 14.42
C ASP A 504 11.80 -6.86 14.14
N VAL A 505 12.87 -7.65 13.99
CA VAL A 505 12.80 -9.12 13.87
C VAL A 505 12.10 -9.74 15.09
N PHE A 506 12.45 -9.27 16.28
CA PHE A 506 11.84 -9.71 17.52
C PHE A 506 10.33 -9.40 17.55
N PHE A 507 9.92 -8.18 17.21
CA PHE A 507 8.51 -7.79 17.18
C PHE A 507 7.70 -8.50 16.10
N GLN A 508 8.27 -8.70 14.91
CA GLN A 508 7.64 -9.50 13.85
C GLN A 508 7.37 -10.93 14.32
N THR A 509 8.34 -11.53 15.01
CA THR A 509 8.18 -12.87 15.59
C THR A 509 7.09 -12.88 16.65
N LEU A 510 7.05 -11.91 17.56
CA LEU A 510 5.98 -11.79 18.55
C LEU A 510 4.61 -11.54 17.92
N ALA A 511 4.52 -10.88 16.77
CA ALA A 511 3.25 -10.65 16.10
C ALA A 511 2.76 -11.88 15.33
N ALA A 512 3.67 -12.70 14.80
CA ALA A 512 3.35 -13.81 13.90
C ALA A 512 3.30 -15.19 14.56
N ALA A 513 4.15 -15.46 15.55
CA ALA A 513 4.28 -16.79 16.17
C ALA A 513 3.20 -17.01 17.24
N SER A 514 2.23 -17.87 16.97
CA SER A 514 1.07 -18.10 17.84
C SER A 514 1.44 -18.69 19.22
N GLU A 515 2.57 -19.38 19.32
CA GLU A 515 3.16 -19.91 20.56
C GLU A 515 3.49 -18.79 21.55
N THR A 516 3.70 -17.57 21.04
CA THR A 516 4.00 -16.42 21.87
C THR A 516 2.74 -15.83 22.51
N PHE A 517 1.54 -16.15 22.01
CA PHE A 517 0.29 -15.45 22.36
C PHE A 517 -0.17 -15.72 23.79
N GLU A 518 0.28 -16.81 24.40
CA GLU A 518 -0.05 -17.18 25.79
C GLU A 518 0.72 -16.37 26.85
N TYR A 519 1.75 -15.62 26.45
CA TYR A 519 2.65 -14.92 27.38
C TYR A 519 2.48 -13.40 27.35
N ILE A 520 2.40 -12.80 28.54
CA ILE A 520 2.58 -11.36 28.74
C ILE A 520 4.06 -11.03 28.51
N TYR A 521 4.35 -10.10 27.62
CA TYR A 521 5.73 -9.65 27.41
C TYR A 521 5.99 -8.36 28.19
N ILE A 522 7.02 -8.39 29.04
CA ILE A 522 7.41 -7.26 29.88
C ILE A 522 8.71 -6.68 29.32
N PHE A 523 8.63 -5.47 28.80
CA PHE A 523 9.74 -4.70 28.28
C PHE A 523 10.21 -3.68 29.31
N THR A 524 11.49 -3.35 29.27
CA THR A 524 12.09 -2.35 30.16
C THR A 524 12.94 -1.41 29.35
N ASP A 525 12.77 -0.10 29.54
CA ASP A 525 13.49 0.92 28.79
C ASP A 525 13.74 2.19 29.62
N SER A 526 14.52 3.12 29.07
CA SER A 526 14.85 4.40 29.67
C SER A 526 14.81 5.48 28.59
N GLN A 527 13.60 5.86 28.18
CA GLN A 527 13.36 6.82 27.11
C GLN A 527 12.86 8.16 27.66
N THR A 528 13.46 9.24 27.17
CA THR A 528 13.10 10.63 27.44
C THR A 528 11.99 11.12 26.51
N ASN A 529 11.33 12.21 26.89
CA ASN A 529 10.17 12.76 26.21
C ASN A 529 10.49 13.60 24.95
N ASP A 530 11.58 13.26 24.27
CA ASP A 530 12.04 13.89 23.03
C ASP A 530 11.62 13.06 21.80
N PRO A 531 11.82 13.58 20.57
CA PRO A 531 11.45 12.85 19.35
C PRO A 531 12.08 11.46 19.22
N VAL A 532 13.31 11.26 19.69
CA VAL A 532 14.01 9.97 19.62
C VAL A 532 13.36 8.99 20.58
N GLY A 533 13.16 9.38 21.85
CA GLY A 533 12.53 8.53 22.85
C GLY A 533 11.08 8.16 22.52
N ARG A 534 10.33 9.09 21.91
CA ARG A 534 9.00 8.82 21.36
C ARG A 534 9.03 7.87 20.17
N GLY A 535 10.00 8.04 19.26
CA GLY A 535 10.22 7.15 18.13
C GLY A 535 10.44 5.71 18.59
N VAL A 536 11.40 5.50 19.51
CA VAL A 536 11.69 4.19 20.08
C VAL A 536 10.46 3.57 20.75
N THR A 537 9.75 4.32 21.60
CA THR A 537 8.57 3.80 22.31
C THR A 537 7.41 3.49 21.37
N SER A 538 7.27 4.24 20.26
CA SER A 538 6.24 4.00 19.25
C SER A 538 6.37 2.63 18.59
N HIS A 539 7.59 2.08 18.47
CA HIS A 539 7.79 0.75 17.91
C HIS A 539 7.17 -0.33 18.82
N PHE A 540 7.24 -0.18 20.14
CA PHE A 540 6.60 -1.12 21.08
C PHE A 540 5.07 -1.03 21.02
N ALA A 541 4.52 0.20 20.93
CA ALA A 541 3.09 0.41 20.79
C ALA A 541 2.58 -0.14 19.44
N GLN A 542 3.34 0.08 18.36
CA GLN A 542 3.04 -0.46 17.03
C GLN A 542 3.12 -1.99 17.03
N ALA A 543 4.14 -2.59 17.66
CA ALA A 543 4.25 -4.04 17.78
C ALA A 543 3.09 -4.67 18.57
N ALA A 544 2.63 -4.02 19.65
CA ALA A 544 1.43 -4.45 20.37
C ALA A 544 0.18 -4.38 19.48
N SER A 545 0.04 -3.31 18.68
CA SER A 545 -1.04 -3.16 17.70
C SER A 545 -0.97 -4.22 16.59
N ASP A 546 0.21 -4.54 16.09
CA ASP A 546 0.41 -5.54 15.02
C ASP A 546 0.15 -6.96 15.51
N ARG A 547 0.52 -7.23 16.77
CA ARG A 547 0.17 -8.45 17.50
C ARG A 547 -1.32 -8.51 17.84
N GLY A 548 -2.03 -7.38 17.87
CA GLY A 548 -3.44 -7.33 18.25
C GLY A 548 -3.69 -7.43 19.76
N CYS A 549 -2.75 -6.95 20.59
CA CYS A 549 -2.87 -6.93 22.05
C CYS A 549 -2.80 -5.50 22.62
N ALA A 550 -3.15 -5.35 23.90
CA ALA A 550 -3.04 -4.06 24.58
C ALA A 550 -1.57 -3.67 24.82
N PHE A 551 -1.28 -2.37 24.70
CA PHE A 551 -0.02 -1.76 25.09
C PHE A 551 -0.20 -1.03 26.42
N ILE A 552 0.53 -1.45 27.45
CA ILE A 552 0.36 -0.98 28.83
C ILE A 552 1.68 -0.32 29.28
N PRO A 553 1.82 1.01 29.11
CA PRO A 553 2.99 1.72 29.57
C PRO A 553 2.93 1.93 31.09
N VAL A 554 4.02 1.58 31.77
CA VAL A 554 4.23 1.79 33.20
C VAL A 554 5.46 2.67 33.36
N VAL A 555 5.31 3.86 33.96
CA VAL A 555 6.40 4.81 34.17
C VAL A 555 6.77 4.83 35.64
N LEU A 556 8.01 4.48 35.95
CA LEU A 556 8.58 4.56 37.30
C LEU A 556 9.27 5.92 37.47
N ILE A 557 8.70 6.76 38.34
CA ILE A 557 9.28 8.05 38.73
C ILE A 557 10.00 7.86 40.07
N CYS A 558 11.19 8.44 40.19
CA CYS A 558 11.97 8.42 41.42
C CYS A 558 12.57 9.82 41.62
N GLU A 559 12.45 10.34 42.84
CA GLU A 559 13.15 11.56 43.23
C GLU A 559 14.64 11.42 42.99
N GLU A 560 15.27 12.53 42.61
CA GLU A 560 16.66 12.52 42.15
C GLU A 560 17.63 12.05 43.23
N GLU A 561 17.49 12.56 44.46
CA GLU A 561 18.36 12.19 45.59
C GLU A 561 18.32 10.69 45.86
N GLU A 562 17.12 10.11 45.93
CA GLU A 562 16.94 8.68 46.13
C GLU A 562 17.41 7.87 44.92
N ASN A 563 17.20 8.35 43.70
CA ASN A 563 17.68 7.66 42.49
C ASN A 563 19.23 7.60 42.46
N LEU A 564 19.90 8.68 42.87
CA LEU A 564 21.36 8.75 42.98
C LEU A 564 21.87 7.82 44.08
N ARG A 565 21.19 7.79 45.24
CA ARG A 565 21.50 6.86 46.33
C ARG A 565 21.39 5.41 45.87
N ARG A 566 20.32 5.04 45.16
CA ARG A 566 20.11 3.70 44.58
C ARG A 566 21.14 3.32 43.52
N LEU A 567 21.69 4.31 42.81
CA LEU A 567 22.74 4.07 41.81
C LEU A 567 24.05 3.56 42.43
N ARG A 568 24.28 3.89 43.71
CA ARG A 568 25.47 3.53 44.50
C ARG A 568 25.19 2.52 45.62
N SER A 569 24.01 1.87 45.62
CA SER A 569 23.73 0.84 46.62
C SER A 569 24.69 -0.34 46.49
N GLN A 570 25.05 -0.96 47.62
CA GLN A 570 25.96 -2.11 47.62
C GLN A 570 25.44 -3.24 46.72
N GLU A 571 24.15 -3.53 46.80
CA GLU A 571 23.47 -4.52 45.94
C GLU A 571 23.66 -4.23 44.43
N ARG A 572 23.64 -2.96 44.02
CA ARG A 572 23.84 -2.58 42.62
C ARG A 572 25.30 -2.65 42.19
N LEU A 573 26.23 -2.35 43.10
CA LEU A 573 27.66 -2.50 42.89
C LEU A 573 28.03 -3.97 42.71
N ASP A 574 27.49 -4.85 43.55
CA ASP A 574 27.70 -6.30 43.46
C ASP A 574 27.17 -6.86 42.13
N LEU A 575 26.00 -6.40 41.68
CA LEU A 575 25.43 -6.76 40.38
C LEU A 575 26.26 -6.28 39.17
N ALA A 576 26.95 -5.14 39.29
CA ALA A 576 27.80 -4.60 38.23
C ALA A 576 29.14 -5.33 38.12
N GLN A 577 29.69 -5.81 39.25
CA GLN A 577 30.89 -6.66 39.25
C GLN A 577 30.67 -8.01 38.56
N GLY A 578 29.43 -8.51 38.53
CA GLY A 578 29.01 -9.70 37.78
C GLY A 578 28.92 -9.53 36.25
N GLY A 579 29.49 -8.46 35.68
CA GLY A 579 29.57 -8.25 34.22
C GLY A 579 28.32 -7.66 33.56
N LYS A 580 27.33 -7.20 34.31
CA LYS A 580 26.16 -6.48 33.75
C LYS A 580 26.52 -5.01 33.51
N GLY A 581 26.39 -4.54 32.28
CA GLY A 581 26.67 -3.15 31.87
C GLY A 581 25.70 -2.11 32.45
N LEU A 582 25.70 -1.93 33.77
CA LEU A 582 24.83 -1.04 34.53
C LEU A 582 25.46 0.35 34.67
N LEU A 583 24.65 1.41 34.52
CA LEU A 583 25.07 2.77 34.87
C LEU A 583 25.28 2.89 36.39
N LEU A 584 26.48 3.31 36.78
CA LEU A 584 26.91 3.61 38.17
C LEU A 584 27.31 5.07 38.38
N ASP A 585 27.52 5.81 37.28
CA ASP A 585 27.96 7.20 37.31
C ASP A 585 26.78 8.12 37.63
N THR A 586 26.90 8.80 38.77
CA THR A 586 25.92 9.73 39.31
C THR A 586 25.84 11.03 38.52
N ASP A 587 26.95 11.49 37.94
CA ASP A 587 26.99 12.74 37.17
C ASP A 587 26.40 12.53 35.77
N LEU A 588 26.64 11.36 35.16
CA LEU A 588 25.94 10.96 33.94
C LEU A 588 24.42 10.84 34.15
N LEU A 589 23.98 10.29 35.30
CA LEU A 589 22.55 10.23 35.61
C LEU A 589 21.94 11.63 35.76
N LYS A 590 22.62 12.56 36.47
CA LYS A 590 22.19 13.97 36.55
C LYS A 590 22.13 14.61 35.17
N GLY A 591 23.10 14.35 34.31
CA GLY A 591 23.11 14.79 32.91
C GLY A 591 21.88 14.31 32.14
N PHE A 592 21.55 13.01 32.21
CA PHE A 592 20.36 12.47 31.56
C PHE A 592 19.06 13.09 32.07
N ARG A 593 18.95 13.31 33.38
CA ARG A 593 17.78 13.95 34.01
C ARG A 593 17.66 15.44 33.65
N GLY A 594 18.79 16.11 33.42
CA GLY A 594 18.83 17.52 32.99
C GLY A 594 18.48 17.73 31.52
N GLN A 595 18.58 16.69 30.67
CA GLN A 595 18.30 16.77 29.23
C GLN A 595 16.81 16.68 28.88
N GLY A 596 15.94 16.32 29.82
CA GLY A 596 14.49 16.30 29.61
C GLY A 596 13.73 15.41 30.58
N GLU A 597 12.41 15.36 30.42
CA GLU A 597 11.55 14.53 31.25
C GLU A 597 11.52 13.07 30.78
N ILE A 598 11.24 12.15 31.70
CA ILE A 598 10.98 10.75 31.34
C ILE A 598 9.69 10.64 30.52
N LEU A 599 9.71 9.86 29.44
CA LEU A 599 8.56 9.72 28.55
C LEU A 599 7.37 9.05 29.24
N LYS A 600 6.26 9.78 29.30
CA LYS A 600 4.91 9.29 29.64
C LYS A 600 4.12 9.13 28.34
N TRP A 601 3.91 7.88 27.92
CA TRP A 601 3.21 7.61 26.67
C TRP A 601 1.73 8.03 26.76
N PRO A 602 1.21 8.84 25.82
CA PRO A 602 -0.12 9.42 25.93
C PRO A 602 -1.21 8.41 25.54
N CYS A 603 -1.53 7.48 26.44
CA CYS A 603 -2.65 6.56 26.29
C CYS A 603 -3.43 6.38 27.60
N LYS A 604 -4.65 5.85 27.51
CA LYS A 604 -5.54 5.63 28.66
C LYS A 604 -5.06 4.52 29.59
N GLU A 605 -4.24 3.60 29.08
CA GLU A 605 -3.66 2.47 29.80
C GLU A 605 -2.41 2.84 30.62
N LEU A 606 -1.93 4.09 30.52
CA LEU A 606 -0.74 4.57 31.22
C LEU A 606 -0.88 4.46 32.74
N LEU A 607 0.10 3.84 33.38
CA LEU A 607 0.27 3.83 34.82
C LEU A 607 1.55 4.56 35.21
N VAL A 608 1.46 5.53 36.10
CA VAL A 608 2.62 6.23 36.66
C VAL A 608 2.74 5.84 38.12
N ILE A 609 3.93 5.38 38.53
CA ILE A 609 4.21 4.96 39.90
C ILE A 609 5.43 5.73 40.40
N ASP A 610 5.24 6.47 41.49
CA ASP A 610 6.35 6.99 42.28
C ASP A 610 6.95 5.85 43.11
N VAL A 611 8.22 5.55 42.87
CA VAL A 611 8.95 4.44 43.51
C VAL A 611 9.94 4.92 44.58
N THR A 612 9.90 6.20 44.96
CA THR A 612 10.90 6.83 45.84
C THR A 612 10.96 6.14 47.21
N HIS A 613 9.83 5.84 47.83
CA HIS A 613 9.78 5.27 49.19
C HIS A 613 8.98 3.96 49.31
N ILE A 614 8.68 3.30 48.20
CA ILE A 614 7.92 2.04 48.20
C ILE A 614 8.78 0.88 47.74
N CYS A 615 8.54 -0.31 48.31
CA CYS A 615 9.29 -1.51 47.94
C CYS A 615 8.80 -2.10 46.60
N VAL A 616 9.61 -2.97 45.97
CA VAL A 616 9.29 -3.58 44.68
C VAL A 616 7.97 -4.37 44.73
N ASN A 617 7.67 -5.03 45.84
CA ASN A 617 6.42 -5.78 46.00
C ASN A 617 5.20 -4.86 45.93
N GLU A 618 5.25 -3.67 46.54
CA GLU A 618 4.18 -2.68 46.44
C GLU A 618 4.02 -2.14 45.01
N VAL A 619 5.13 -1.96 44.28
CA VAL A 619 5.11 -1.57 42.87
C VAL A 619 4.42 -2.65 42.02
N VAL A 620 4.77 -3.92 42.23
CA VAL A 620 4.16 -5.06 41.54
C VAL A 620 2.67 -5.15 41.84
N GLU A 621 2.26 -5.01 43.10
CA GLU A 621 0.85 -5.01 43.50
C GLU A 621 0.06 -3.85 42.85
N LYS A 622 0.67 -2.65 42.73
CA LYS A 622 0.06 -1.53 42.00
C LYS A 622 -0.12 -1.84 40.51
N ILE A 623 0.86 -2.49 39.87
CA ILE A 623 0.76 -2.91 38.47
C ILE A 623 -0.36 -3.96 38.31
N ILE A 624 -0.41 -4.98 39.17
CA ILE A 624 -1.43 -6.03 39.13
C ILE A 624 -2.83 -5.42 39.30
N LYS A 625 -3.05 -4.56 40.30
CA LYS A 625 -4.33 -3.86 40.49
C LYS A 625 -4.72 -3.01 39.27
N HIS A 626 -3.76 -2.40 38.59
CA HIS A 626 -4.01 -1.67 37.35
C HIS A 626 -4.45 -2.59 36.22
N LEU A 627 -3.78 -3.73 36.04
CA LEU A 627 -4.17 -4.77 35.08
C LEU A 627 -5.60 -5.28 35.37
N GLU A 628 -5.93 -5.53 36.64
CA GLU A 628 -7.27 -5.95 37.07
C GLU A 628 -8.34 -4.89 36.77
N ARG A 629 -8.05 -3.61 37.03
CA ARG A 629 -8.97 -2.49 36.72
C ARG A 629 -9.22 -2.36 35.23
N MET A 630 -8.19 -2.52 34.41
CA MET A 630 -8.34 -2.47 32.95
C MET A 630 -9.20 -3.62 32.40
N ASN A 631 -9.23 -4.78 33.06
CA ASN A 631 -10.14 -5.89 32.70
C ASN A 631 -11.62 -5.55 32.88
N GLY A 632 -11.95 -4.71 33.87
CA GLY A 632 -13.34 -4.26 34.08
C GLY A 632 -13.86 -3.32 32.99
N CYS A 633 -12.97 -2.74 32.18
CA CYS A 633 -13.30 -1.77 31.13
C CYS A 633 -12.98 -2.28 29.70
N VAL A 634 -12.11 -3.30 29.57
CA VAL A 634 -11.73 -3.96 28.32
C VAL A 634 -12.19 -5.41 28.37
N SER A 635 -13.29 -5.72 27.71
CA SER A 635 -13.78 -7.09 27.52
C SER A 635 -12.84 -7.88 26.61
N ARG A 636 -11.71 -8.39 27.14
CA ARG A 636 -10.89 -9.51 26.62
C ARG A 636 -9.52 -9.64 27.31
N LEU A 637 -9.51 -10.05 28.57
CA LEU A 637 -8.41 -10.84 29.13
C LEU A 637 -9.03 -12.12 29.70
N ASN A 638 -8.48 -13.27 29.30
CA ASN A 638 -9.09 -14.58 29.55
C ASN A 638 -9.34 -14.82 31.06
N ASP A 639 -10.52 -15.36 31.35
CA ASP A 639 -11.06 -15.76 32.67
C ASP A 639 -10.14 -16.74 33.47
N MET A 640 -9.07 -17.24 32.85
CA MET A 640 -8.05 -18.11 33.47
C MET A 640 -6.96 -17.34 34.23
N THR A 641 -6.74 -16.05 33.95
CA THR A 641 -5.69 -15.27 34.63
C THR A 641 -6.15 -14.81 36.01
N LEU A 642 -7.44 -14.51 36.17
CA LEU A 642 -8.06 -14.09 37.44
C LEU A 642 -8.10 -15.20 38.50
N LYS A 643 -8.33 -16.46 38.11
CA LYS A 643 -8.41 -17.58 39.08
C LYS A 643 -7.10 -17.90 39.81
N MET A 644 -5.97 -17.35 39.36
CA MET A 644 -4.65 -17.56 39.97
C MET A 644 -4.07 -16.31 40.64
N ILE A 645 -4.72 -15.15 40.52
CA ILE A 645 -4.34 -13.93 41.26
C ILE A 645 -5.03 -13.89 42.64
N THR A 646 -6.09 -14.69 42.82
CA THR A 646 -6.84 -14.81 44.09
C THR A 646 -6.41 -16.00 44.97
N ILE A 647 -5.30 -16.66 44.66
CA ILE A 647 -4.60 -17.65 45.51
C ILE A 647 -3.18 -17.14 45.70
#